data_AF-A0A1X1U8T1-F1
#
_entry.id   AF-A0A1X1U8T1-F1
#
_cell.length_a   1.000
_cell.length_b   1.000
_cell.length_c   1.000
_cell.angle_alpha   90.00
_cell.angle_beta   90.00
_cell.angle_gamma   90.00
#
_symmetry.space_group_name_H-M   'P 1'
#
loop_
_entity.id
_entity.type
_entity.pdbx_description
1 polymer ?
#
loop_
_entity_poly.entity_id
_entity_poly.type
_entity_poly.pdbx_seq_one_letter_code
_entity_poly.pdbx_strand_id
1 'polypeptide(L)'
;MVLACGMVTALLLLVLPGTLVAISARLSWPLAIAVGPVLTYGVVGLAIVPFGALGIPWNAGTAAVALVVIGALTGALAKATRMLLQRRPGIHVAAPSPAGWPVLTVAAGTLLGVLLIGWAAVRGLPYWQSIPSTWDAVWHANTVRFILDTGQASPTHMGELRNVETHAALYYPSAFHALTAVLCQLSGAAPTTGYTLAGLAASVWLFPVSAALLTWNLVQRVMSTAVTAVSAAAAAALSASFTALPYVEFGTAAMPNLVAYGLVAPAFALITSVRTMRDRIPVAALALVGVFSVHPTGAVVTGLLLAAWWLSPDGALWNPLRGKRRDTLALAGALIPAGLLLVPQLLSVRKQAEIIAGHAFVTHEGRKAGLRDALLMHTRHLNDFPIQYALVALAATGAVVLLARRVWWPLGLWAVLVVAVVQSSAPVGGPAGSPLGAFTGLFYNDPRRIMAAMTLLLVPMAGIGLAALAELAGKPLGARARPAATGLLVVAAAVGLAWHYLPRHAFLFGDKYDSVMVDTRDLQAYAYLATLPGARETVIGNANVDGSAWMYAVAGLHPLWTHYDFPQQQGPGPQRYIFWAYADDADNDPRVAAAVQDLNIRYVLISSPTVRGFSLPDGLVSLGKSRSWAKIYDNGEASIYQWQGGGRGEHRQE
;
A
#
# COMPACT_ATOMS: atom_id res chain seq x y z
N MET A 1 -12.35 18.43 11.52
CA MET A 1 -10.88 18.39 11.58
C MET A 1 -10.34 19.04 10.31
N VAL A 2 -9.42 20.01 10.41
CA VAL A 2 -8.79 20.59 9.22
C VAL A 2 -7.85 19.54 8.61
N LEU A 3 -7.89 19.33 7.29
CA LEU A 3 -7.04 18.36 6.57
C LEU A 3 -5.57 18.42 7.03
N ALA A 4 -5.06 19.62 7.26
CA ALA A 4 -3.70 19.85 7.76
C ALA A 4 -3.42 19.20 9.12
N CYS A 5 -4.31 19.30 10.11
CA CYS A 5 -4.11 18.70 11.43
C CYS A 5 -4.12 17.16 11.37
N GLY A 6 -5.04 16.59 10.58
CA GLY A 6 -5.09 15.15 10.33
C GLY A 6 -3.84 14.65 9.61
N MET A 7 -3.37 15.41 8.61
CA MET A 7 -2.18 15.13 7.84
C MET A 7 -0.91 15.13 8.71
N VAL A 8 -0.74 16.15 9.57
CA VAL A 8 0.40 16.22 10.51
C VAL A 8 0.39 15.02 11.45
N THR A 9 -0.77 14.66 12.00
CA THR A 9 -0.90 13.50 12.90
C THR A 9 -0.53 12.20 12.18
N ALA A 10 -1.02 12.01 10.95
CA ALA A 10 -0.72 10.84 10.13
C ALA A 10 0.78 10.75 9.77
N LEU A 11 1.41 11.88 9.42
CA LEU A 11 2.85 11.93 9.13
C LEU A 11 3.71 11.65 10.37
N LEU A 12 3.37 12.25 11.51
CA LEU A 12 4.07 11.98 12.77
C LEU A 12 3.95 10.51 13.15
N LEU A 13 2.76 9.92 13.06
CA LEU A 13 2.54 8.51 13.37
C LEU A 13 3.27 7.59 12.39
N LEU A 14 3.34 7.96 11.11
CA LEU A 14 4.07 7.20 10.08
C LEU A 14 5.58 7.23 10.33
N VAL A 15 6.16 8.40 10.62
CA VAL A 15 7.62 8.61 10.62
C VAL A 15 8.25 8.43 11.99
N LEU A 16 7.68 9.06 13.02
CA LEU A 16 8.33 9.25 14.33
C LEU A 16 8.62 7.92 15.06
N PRO A 17 7.70 6.94 15.16
CA PRO A 17 7.95 5.71 15.91
C PRO A 17 9.20 4.98 15.42
N GLY A 18 9.29 4.70 14.12
CA GLY A 18 10.45 4.03 13.56
C GLY A 18 11.72 4.89 13.55
N THR A 19 11.61 6.22 13.51
CA THR A 19 12.77 7.10 13.72
C THR A 19 13.35 6.92 15.13
N LEU A 20 12.52 6.79 16.16
CA LEU A 20 12.98 6.50 17.52
C LEU A 20 13.69 5.13 17.60
N VAL A 21 13.18 4.12 16.90
CA VAL A 21 13.85 2.80 16.78
C VAL A 21 15.19 2.91 16.04
N ALA A 22 15.27 3.70 14.97
CA ALA A 22 16.53 3.93 14.26
C ALA A 22 17.57 4.65 15.15
N ILE A 23 17.13 5.63 15.95
CA ILE A 23 17.98 6.35 16.89
C ILE A 23 18.49 5.42 18.00
N SER A 24 17.65 4.51 18.52
CA SER A 24 18.09 3.52 19.52
C SER A 24 19.18 2.59 18.97
N ALA A 25 19.15 2.31 17.67
CA ALA A 25 20.18 1.59 16.92
C ALA A 25 21.36 2.47 16.45
N ARG A 26 21.42 3.75 16.88
CA ARG A 26 22.47 4.74 16.56
C ARG A 26 22.65 5.02 15.06
N LEU A 27 21.56 5.03 14.29
CA LEU A 27 21.57 5.58 12.93
C LEU A 27 21.70 7.11 12.99
N SER A 28 22.29 7.71 11.96
CA SER A 28 22.35 9.17 11.85
C SER A 28 20.95 9.75 11.68
N TRP A 29 20.71 10.95 12.21
CA TRP A 29 19.37 11.57 12.19
C TRP A 29 18.73 11.65 10.78
N PRO A 30 19.44 11.96 9.67
CA PRO A 30 18.79 12.02 8.36
C PRO A 30 18.34 10.64 7.90
N LEU A 31 19.18 9.62 8.15
CA LEU A 31 18.85 8.24 7.81
C LEU A 31 17.71 7.73 8.68
N ALA A 32 17.72 8.04 9.98
CA ALA A 32 16.69 7.64 10.93
C ALA A 32 15.30 8.18 10.55
N ILE A 33 15.23 9.42 10.05
CA ILE A 33 14.00 10.00 9.50
C ILE A 33 13.59 9.29 8.21
N ALA A 34 14.53 9.09 7.28
CA ALA A 34 14.26 8.47 5.99
C ALA A 34 13.77 7.01 6.10
N VAL A 35 14.30 6.23 7.05
CA VAL A 35 13.89 4.83 7.28
C VAL A 35 12.82 4.67 8.35
N GLY A 36 12.40 5.78 8.98
CA GLY A 36 11.39 5.76 10.04
C GLY A 36 10.13 4.97 9.66
N PRO A 37 9.48 5.28 8.53
CA PRO A 37 8.25 4.59 8.13
C PRO A 37 8.37 3.07 8.02
N VAL A 38 9.46 2.55 7.46
CA VAL A 38 9.61 1.09 7.30
C VAL A 38 9.84 0.40 8.64
N LEU A 39 10.48 1.08 9.59
CA LEU A 39 10.63 0.58 10.96
C LEU A 39 9.35 0.72 11.78
N THR A 40 8.54 1.77 11.55
CA THR A 40 7.20 1.92 12.14
C THR A 40 6.34 0.71 11.75
N TYR A 41 6.25 0.40 10.45
CA TYR A 41 5.52 -0.78 9.99
C TYR A 41 6.17 -2.10 10.42
N GLY A 42 7.49 -2.13 10.61
CA GLY A 42 8.19 -3.28 11.20
C GLY A 42 7.75 -3.54 12.64
N VAL A 43 7.66 -2.51 13.47
CA VAL A 43 7.15 -2.61 14.86
C VAL A 43 5.71 -3.09 14.86
N VAL A 44 4.84 -2.47 14.05
CA VAL A 44 3.42 -2.84 13.95
C VAL A 44 3.28 -4.29 13.48
N GLY A 45 3.90 -4.66 12.36
CA GLY A 45 3.81 -6.01 11.80
C GLY A 45 4.34 -7.11 12.72
N LEU A 46 5.40 -6.81 13.49
CA LEU A 46 5.94 -7.74 14.47
C LEU A 46 5.05 -7.90 15.72
N ALA A 47 4.28 -6.87 16.09
CA ALA A 47 3.45 -6.88 17.28
C ALA A 47 2.04 -7.47 17.05
N ILE A 48 1.40 -7.15 15.93
CA ILE A 48 -0.01 -7.52 15.70
C ILE A 48 -0.25 -9.03 15.60
N VAL A 49 0.74 -9.80 15.12
CA VAL A 49 0.63 -11.27 15.03
C VAL A 49 0.58 -11.94 16.41
N PRO A 50 1.59 -11.76 17.29
CA PRO A 50 1.53 -12.36 18.62
C PRO A 50 0.39 -11.77 19.47
N PHE A 51 0.04 -10.50 19.30
CA PHE A 51 -1.09 -9.91 20.03
C PHE A 51 -2.42 -10.57 19.66
N GLY A 52 -2.67 -10.79 18.36
CA GLY A 52 -3.85 -11.52 17.93
C GLY A 52 -3.89 -12.96 18.46
N ALA A 53 -2.75 -13.65 18.49
CA ALA A 53 -2.65 -15.00 19.04
C ALA A 53 -2.85 -15.08 20.56
N LEU A 54 -2.46 -14.03 21.30
CA LEU A 54 -2.56 -13.94 22.76
C LEU A 54 -3.85 -13.24 23.22
N GLY A 55 -4.70 -12.76 22.31
CA GLY A 55 -5.89 -11.98 22.65
C GLY A 55 -5.59 -10.60 23.24
N ILE A 56 -4.40 -10.04 22.99
CA ILE A 56 -4.05 -8.69 23.44
C ILE A 56 -4.66 -7.68 22.45
N PRO A 57 -5.55 -6.79 22.87
CA PRO A 57 -6.18 -5.84 21.97
C PRO A 57 -5.17 -4.81 21.44
N TRP A 58 -5.21 -4.55 20.14
CA TRP A 58 -4.41 -3.54 19.47
C TRP A 58 -5.06 -2.15 19.61
N ASN A 59 -4.40 -1.27 20.34
CA ASN A 59 -4.80 0.12 20.53
C ASN A 59 -3.56 1.02 20.69
N ALA A 60 -3.74 2.33 20.84
CA ALA A 60 -2.65 3.30 20.97
C ALA A 60 -1.73 2.98 22.16
N GLY A 61 -2.27 2.48 23.27
CA GLY A 61 -1.50 2.08 24.44
C GLY A 61 -0.65 0.83 24.19
N THR A 62 -1.24 -0.24 23.66
CA THR A 62 -0.50 -1.47 23.36
C THR A 62 0.48 -1.29 22.20
N ALA A 63 0.19 -0.40 21.24
CA ALA A 63 1.12 0.03 20.20
C ALA A 63 2.32 0.80 20.78
N ALA A 64 2.10 1.69 21.76
CA ALA A 64 3.19 2.40 22.44
C ALA A 64 4.10 1.43 23.24
N VAL A 65 3.51 0.45 23.93
CA VAL A 65 4.27 -0.61 24.60
C VAL A 65 5.09 -1.42 23.59
N ALA A 66 4.48 -1.82 22.47
CA ALA A 66 5.17 -2.54 21.39
C ALA A 66 6.36 -1.74 20.84
N LEU A 67 6.18 -0.42 20.62
CA LEU A 67 7.26 0.48 20.20
C LEU A 67 8.42 0.49 21.20
N VAL A 68 8.15 0.62 22.50
CA VAL A 68 9.19 0.62 23.54
C VAL A 68 9.92 -0.72 23.58
N VAL A 69 9.18 -1.84 23.63
CA VAL A 69 9.77 -3.18 23.75
C VAL A 69 10.58 -3.55 22.51
N ILE A 70 10.00 -3.43 21.31
CA ILE A 70 10.67 -3.78 20.06
C ILE A 70 11.81 -2.79 19.78
N GLY A 71 11.63 -1.50 20.08
CA GLY A 71 12.67 -0.48 19.93
C GLY A 71 13.86 -0.69 20.86
N ALA A 72 13.62 -1.04 22.12
CA ALA A 72 14.66 -1.39 23.09
C ALA A 72 15.40 -2.67 22.69
N LEU A 73 14.67 -3.73 22.29
CA LEU A 73 15.26 -4.97 21.81
C LEU A 73 16.13 -4.74 20.56
N THR A 74 15.61 -3.99 19.58
CA THR A 74 16.35 -3.67 18.35
C THR A 74 17.62 -2.88 18.65
N GLY A 75 17.54 -1.86 19.52
CA GLY A 75 18.69 -1.08 19.97
C GLY A 75 19.70 -1.91 20.76
N ALA A 76 19.24 -2.81 21.64
CA ALA A 76 20.09 -3.72 22.40
C ALA A 76 20.83 -4.72 21.50
N LEU A 77 20.14 -5.31 20.52
CA LEU A 77 20.74 -6.20 19.53
C LEU A 77 21.75 -5.45 18.64
N ALA A 78 21.45 -4.21 18.23
CA ALA A 78 22.38 -3.37 17.47
C ALA A 78 23.64 -3.03 18.29
N LYS A 79 23.47 -2.71 19.58
CA LYS A 79 24.58 -2.49 20.52
C LYS A 79 25.41 -3.75 20.73
N ALA A 80 24.77 -4.90 20.96
CA ALA A 80 25.43 -6.18 21.19
C ALA A 80 26.25 -6.62 19.97
N THR A 81 25.66 -6.55 18.77
CA THR A 81 26.37 -6.83 17.51
C THR A 81 27.57 -5.90 17.33
N ARG A 82 27.42 -4.60 17.61
CA ARG A 82 28.54 -3.64 17.58
C ARG A 82 29.65 -4.02 18.57
N MET A 83 29.32 -4.33 19.82
CA MET A 83 30.31 -4.71 20.84
C MET A 83 31.05 -6.01 20.49
N LEU A 84 30.34 -7.02 19.96
CA LEU A 84 30.93 -8.27 19.50
C LEU A 84 31.90 -8.07 18.33
N LEU A 85 31.61 -7.10 17.45
CA LEU A 85 32.45 -6.77 16.30
C LEU A 85 33.64 -5.89 16.68
N GLN A 86 33.49 -4.96 17.63
CA GLN A 86 34.58 -4.13 18.17
C GLN A 86 35.62 -4.95 18.92
N ARG A 87 35.22 -6.05 19.55
CA ARG A 87 36.13 -7.00 20.20
C ARG A 87 37.01 -7.78 19.22
N ARG A 88 36.78 -7.68 17.90
CA ARG A 88 37.63 -8.30 16.88
C ARG A 88 38.60 -7.26 16.31
N PRO A 89 39.93 -7.47 16.34
CA PRO A 89 40.96 -6.46 16.02
C PRO A 89 41.01 -5.85 14.60
N GLY A 90 39.96 -5.87 13.77
CA GLY A 90 40.14 -5.63 12.33
C GLY A 90 39.10 -4.83 11.57
N ILE A 91 38.02 -4.31 12.17
CA ILE A 91 36.96 -3.67 11.37
C ILE A 91 36.39 -2.44 12.08
N HIS A 92 37.14 -1.34 12.06
CA HIS A 92 36.55 -0.01 12.26
C HIS A 92 36.01 0.49 10.92
N VAL A 93 34.69 0.57 10.83
CA VAL A 93 34.01 1.22 9.71
C VAL A 93 33.57 2.55 10.25
N ALA A 94 34.34 3.59 9.96
CA ALA A 94 33.85 4.93 10.21
C ALA A 94 32.51 5.10 9.47
N ALA A 95 31.47 5.51 10.19
CA ALA A 95 30.27 5.98 9.52
C ALA A 95 30.67 7.19 8.65
N PRO A 96 30.14 7.33 7.42
CA PRO A 96 30.35 8.54 6.64
C PRO A 96 30.00 9.77 7.47
N SER A 97 30.89 10.76 7.50
CA SER A 97 30.58 12.06 8.10
C SER A 97 29.37 12.65 7.35
N PRO A 98 28.27 12.99 8.04
CA PRO A 98 27.20 13.74 7.42
C PRO A 98 27.72 15.17 7.21
N ALA A 99 28.40 15.40 6.09
CA ALA A 99 28.62 16.77 5.64
C ALA A 99 27.24 17.47 5.59
N GLY A 100 27.15 18.70 6.11
CA GLY A 100 25.86 19.37 6.26
C GLY A 100 25.19 19.65 4.92
N TRP A 101 25.95 20.13 3.93
CA TRP A 101 25.38 20.60 2.68
C TRP A 101 24.77 19.50 1.78
N PRO A 102 25.35 18.28 1.60
CA PRO A 102 24.72 17.25 0.77
C PRO A 102 23.41 16.79 1.37
N VAL A 103 23.34 16.68 2.70
CA VAL A 103 22.12 16.34 3.43
C VAL A 103 21.06 17.41 3.22
N LEU A 104 21.43 18.70 3.33
CA LEU A 104 20.51 19.81 3.08
C LEU A 104 20.01 19.83 1.63
N THR A 105 20.86 19.56 0.64
CA THR A 105 20.46 19.47 -0.77
C THR A 105 19.43 18.36 -0.99
N VAL A 106 19.69 17.16 -0.46
CA VAL A 106 18.75 16.04 -0.56
C VAL A 106 17.45 16.36 0.18
N ALA A 107 17.53 16.89 1.39
CA ALA A 107 16.37 17.28 2.19
C ALA A 107 15.52 18.35 1.46
N ALA A 108 16.15 19.32 0.80
CA ALA A 108 15.44 20.33 0.01
C ALA A 108 14.71 19.71 -1.19
N GLY A 109 15.35 18.80 -1.93
CA GLY A 109 14.70 18.08 -3.02
C GLY A 109 13.56 17.17 -2.55
N THR A 110 13.74 16.48 -1.43
CA THR A 110 12.70 15.68 -0.78
C THR A 110 11.53 16.54 -0.33
N LEU A 111 11.79 17.66 0.35
CA LEU A 111 10.74 18.59 0.77
C LEU A 111 9.98 19.15 -0.44
N LEU A 112 10.68 19.51 -1.52
CA LEU A 112 10.05 19.94 -2.76
C LEU A 112 9.13 18.84 -3.34
N GLY A 113 9.58 17.59 -3.39
CA GLY A 113 8.75 16.46 -3.82
C GLY A 113 7.50 16.27 -2.93
N VAL A 114 7.66 16.33 -1.60
CA VAL A 114 6.56 16.26 -0.63
C VAL A 114 5.54 17.37 -0.90
N LEU A 115 6.00 18.61 -1.09
CA LEU A 115 5.14 19.76 -1.34
C LEU A 115 4.42 19.66 -2.69
N LEU A 116 5.08 19.16 -3.74
CA LEU A 116 4.48 19.01 -5.07
C LEU A 116 3.42 17.90 -5.11
N ILE A 117 3.65 16.76 -4.48
CA ILE A 117 2.60 15.72 -4.32
C ILE A 117 1.45 16.25 -3.45
N GLY A 118 1.78 16.95 -2.36
CA GLY A 118 0.78 17.59 -1.51
C GLY A 118 -0.05 18.63 -2.25
N TRP A 119 0.56 19.40 -3.16
CA TRP A 119 -0.16 20.34 -4.02
C TRP A 119 -1.13 19.64 -4.95
N ALA A 120 -0.74 18.53 -5.59
CA ALA A 120 -1.64 17.70 -6.38
C ALA A 120 -2.81 17.15 -5.53
N ALA A 121 -2.55 16.73 -4.30
CA ALA A 121 -3.59 16.24 -3.39
C ALA A 121 -4.58 17.34 -2.98
N VAL A 122 -4.10 18.52 -2.60
CA VAL A 122 -4.96 19.67 -2.25
C VAL A 122 -5.81 20.11 -3.44
N ARG A 123 -5.27 20.04 -4.67
CA ARG A 123 -6.03 20.35 -5.89
C ARG A 123 -7.00 19.24 -6.29
N GLY A 124 -6.66 17.99 -6.02
CA GLY A 124 -7.43 16.81 -6.41
C GLY A 124 -8.52 16.41 -5.43
N LEU A 125 -8.37 16.67 -4.13
CA LEU A 125 -9.28 16.18 -3.08
C LEU A 125 -10.09 17.31 -2.42
N PRO A 126 -10.96 18.04 -3.16
CA PRO A 126 -11.82 19.05 -2.54
C PRO A 126 -12.79 18.42 -1.52
N TYR A 127 -13.22 17.17 -1.77
CA TYR A 127 -14.11 16.41 -0.92
C TYR A 127 -13.39 15.27 -0.19
N TRP A 128 -12.19 15.51 0.34
CA TRP A 128 -11.34 14.49 0.97
C TRP A 128 -11.98 13.69 2.13
N GLN A 129 -13.11 14.15 2.69
CA GLN A 129 -13.86 13.43 3.73
C GLN A 129 -15.01 12.57 3.17
N SER A 130 -15.32 12.68 1.88
CA SER A 130 -16.32 11.81 1.25
C SER A 130 -15.81 10.38 1.16
N ILE A 131 -16.75 9.46 1.02
CA ILE A 131 -16.46 8.03 0.92
C ILE A 131 -16.06 7.73 -0.52
N PRO A 132 -14.89 7.12 -0.76
CA PRO A 132 -14.42 6.89 -2.12
C PRO A 132 -15.20 5.77 -2.83
N SER A 133 -15.66 6.05 -4.04
CA SER A 133 -16.38 5.15 -4.95
C SER A 133 -15.47 4.14 -5.64
N THR A 134 -14.64 3.45 -4.84
CA THR A 134 -13.72 2.42 -5.32
C THR A 134 -14.05 1.07 -4.73
N TRP A 135 -13.64 0.02 -5.44
CA TRP A 135 -13.88 -1.35 -5.04
C TRP A 135 -13.16 -1.73 -3.73
N ASP A 136 -11.85 -1.47 -3.62
CA ASP A 136 -11.05 -1.91 -2.48
C ASP A 136 -11.20 -1.04 -1.22
N ALA A 137 -11.62 0.22 -1.34
CA ALA A 137 -11.63 1.13 -0.19
C ALA A 137 -12.60 0.71 0.92
N VAL A 138 -13.73 0.07 0.56
CA VAL A 138 -14.69 -0.43 1.56
C VAL A 138 -14.06 -1.50 2.44
N TRP A 139 -13.26 -2.41 1.86
CA TRP A 139 -12.50 -3.41 2.63
C TRP A 139 -11.59 -2.73 3.65
N HIS A 140 -10.84 -1.72 3.20
CA HIS A 140 -9.85 -1.05 4.04
C HIS A 140 -10.51 -0.27 5.19
N ALA A 141 -11.58 0.47 4.93
CA ALA A 141 -12.28 1.20 5.98
C ALA A 141 -12.97 0.24 6.97
N ASN A 142 -13.59 -0.83 6.48
CA ASN A 142 -14.22 -1.85 7.34
C ASN A 142 -13.17 -2.61 8.17
N THR A 143 -11.98 -2.87 7.64
CA THR A 143 -10.88 -3.47 8.42
C THR A 143 -10.39 -2.54 9.52
N VAL A 144 -10.29 -1.23 9.25
CA VAL A 144 -9.95 -0.25 10.30
C VAL A 144 -11.03 -0.24 11.38
N ARG A 145 -12.31 -0.22 11.00
CA ARG A 145 -13.44 -0.30 11.95
C ARG A 145 -13.39 -1.57 12.79
N PHE A 146 -13.15 -2.72 12.17
CA PHE A 146 -13.01 -4.01 12.84
C PHE A 146 -11.92 -3.98 13.92
N ILE A 147 -10.76 -3.41 13.62
CA ILE A 147 -9.68 -3.27 14.59
C ILE A 147 -10.08 -2.35 15.75
N LEU A 148 -10.82 -1.27 15.46
CA LEU A 148 -11.30 -0.34 16.50
C LEU A 148 -12.33 -1.00 17.44
N ASP A 149 -13.24 -1.81 16.90
CA ASP A 149 -14.31 -2.44 17.68
C ASP A 149 -13.79 -3.65 18.48
N THR A 150 -12.88 -4.44 17.91
CA THR A 150 -12.45 -5.73 18.50
C THR A 150 -11.05 -5.70 19.11
N GLY A 151 -10.20 -4.75 18.72
CA GLY A 151 -8.76 -4.79 19.00
C GLY A 151 -8.00 -5.86 18.20
N GLN A 152 -8.65 -6.66 17.36
CA GLN A 152 -7.99 -7.72 16.60
C GLN A 152 -7.36 -7.17 15.32
N ALA A 153 -6.03 -7.01 15.33
CA ALA A 153 -5.26 -6.49 14.20
C ALA A 153 -4.43 -7.53 13.46
N SER A 154 -4.38 -8.79 13.90
CA SER A 154 -3.53 -9.81 13.27
C SER A 154 -3.99 -10.13 11.85
N PRO A 155 -3.06 -10.25 10.88
CA PRO A 155 -3.40 -10.57 9.49
C PRO A 155 -4.03 -11.96 9.32
N THR A 156 -3.97 -12.83 10.33
CA THR A 156 -4.56 -14.19 10.28
C THR A 156 -6.03 -14.23 10.71
N HIS A 157 -6.58 -13.12 11.22
CA HIS A 157 -7.95 -13.02 11.74
C HIS A 157 -8.89 -12.26 10.82
N MET A 158 -8.43 -11.86 9.64
CA MET A 158 -9.25 -11.07 8.69
C MET A 158 -10.43 -11.87 8.12
N GLY A 159 -10.46 -13.18 8.37
CA GLY A 159 -11.60 -14.06 8.10
C GLY A 159 -12.81 -13.76 8.97
N GLU A 160 -12.60 -13.29 10.21
CA GLU A 160 -13.69 -12.93 11.13
C GLU A 160 -14.53 -11.78 10.59
N LEU A 161 -13.88 -10.81 9.94
CA LEU A 161 -14.55 -9.72 9.22
C LEU A 161 -15.12 -10.17 7.87
N ARG A 162 -14.36 -10.98 7.11
CA ARG A 162 -14.71 -11.32 5.73
C ARG A 162 -15.84 -12.35 5.62
N ASN A 163 -15.83 -13.33 6.52
CA ASN A 163 -16.66 -14.53 6.50
C ASN A 163 -17.62 -14.52 7.69
N VAL A 164 -18.55 -13.55 7.71
CA VAL A 164 -19.46 -13.26 8.84
C VAL A 164 -20.18 -14.50 9.39
N GLU A 165 -20.62 -15.42 8.52
CA GLU A 165 -21.31 -16.65 8.94
C GLU A 165 -20.36 -17.74 9.48
N THR A 166 -19.28 -18.05 8.74
CA THR A 166 -18.46 -19.24 9.01
C THR A 166 -17.23 -18.95 9.84
N HIS A 167 -16.84 -17.68 9.95
CA HIS A 167 -15.56 -17.20 10.47
C HIS A 167 -14.35 -17.95 9.88
N ALA A 168 -14.48 -18.47 8.65
CA ALA A 168 -13.41 -19.21 7.99
C ALA A 168 -12.16 -18.34 7.90
N ALA A 169 -10.99 -18.93 8.16
CA ALA A 169 -9.74 -18.19 8.22
C ALA A 169 -9.40 -17.53 6.86
N LEU A 170 -9.11 -16.23 6.90
CA LEU A 170 -8.58 -15.46 5.76
C LEU A 170 -7.32 -14.74 6.22
N TYR A 171 -6.27 -14.89 5.42
CA TYR A 171 -5.05 -14.13 5.57
C TYR A 171 -5.15 -12.86 4.75
N TYR A 172 -4.95 -11.72 5.39
CA TYR A 172 -4.81 -10.46 4.70
C TYR A 172 -3.84 -9.55 5.47
N PRO A 173 -2.74 -9.06 4.84
CA PRO A 173 -1.80 -8.16 5.51
C PRO A 173 -2.49 -6.91 6.05
N SER A 174 -2.39 -6.69 7.37
CA SER A 174 -3.19 -5.71 8.09
C SER A 174 -2.37 -4.59 8.73
N ALA A 175 -1.03 -4.53 8.52
CA ALA A 175 -0.19 -3.54 9.20
C ALA A 175 -0.53 -2.09 8.81
N PHE A 176 -0.98 -1.87 7.56
CA PHE A 176 -1.53 -0.57 7.14
C PHE A 176 -2.76 -0.18 7.97
N HIS A 177 -3.71 -1.10 8.10
CA HIS A 177 -4.96 -0.90 8.85
C HIS A 177 -4.71 -0.74 10.35
N ALA A 178 -3.79 -1.51 10.91
CA ALA A 178 -3.40 -1.44 12.31
C ALA A 178 -2.80 -0.08 12.70
N LEU A 179 -1.93 0.48 11.85
CA LEU A 179 -1.41 1.84 12.06
C LEU A 179 -2.51 2.89 11.88
N THR A 180 -3.40 2.69 10.92
CA THR A 180 -4.54 3.58 10.65
C THR A 180 -5.57 3.56 11.78
N ALA A 181 -5.78 2.43 12.45
CA ALA A 181 -6.63 2.33 13.64
C ALA A 181 -6.05 3.16 14.79
N VAL A 182 -4.73 3.13 15.01
CA VAL A 182 -4.06 4.00 15.99
C VAL A 182 -4.23 5.48 15.62
N LEU A 183 -4.13 5.83 14.32
CA LEU A 183 -4.44 7.19 13.85
C LEU A 183 -5.87 7.61 14.22
N CYS A 184 -6.86 6.75 13.98
CA CYS A 184 -8.26 7.03 14.32
C CYS A 184 -8.45 7.21 15.83
N GLN A 185 -7.81 6.38 16.66
CA GLN A 185 -7.87 6.49 18.13
C GLN A 185 -7.26 7.79 18.64
N LEU A 186 -6.14 8.24 18.06
CA LEU A 186 -5.43 9.45 18.50
C LEU A 186 -6.09 10.75 17.99
N SER A 187 -6.75 10.71 16.84
CA SER A 187 -7.32 11.90 16.20
C SER A 187 -8.84 12.02 16.35
N GLY A 188 -9.53 10.95 16.74
CA GLY A 188 -10.99 10.86 16.69
C GLY A 188 -11.57 10.80 15.26
N ALA A 189 -10.72 10.60 14.24
CA ALA A 189 -11.17 10.48 12.86
C ALA A 189 -11.98 9.20 12.64
N ALA A 190 -13.04 9.29 11.82
CA ALA A 190 -13.76 8.12 11.35
C ALA A 190 -12.83 7.20 10.52
N PRO A 191 -13.07 5.87 10.47
CA PRO A 191 -12.25 4.93 9.71
C PRO A 191 -12.04 5.33 8.24
N THR A 192 -13.07 5.86 7.58
CA THR A 192 -13.03 6.38 6.21
C THR A 192 -12.04 7.54 6.06
N THR A 193 -12.12 8.51 6.98
CA THR A 193 -11.22 9.66 7.02
C THR A 193 -9.78 9.25 7.37
N GLY A 194 -9.61 8.35 8.35
CA GLY A 194 -8.31 7.82 8.74
C GLY A 194 -7.61 7.09 7.59
N TYR A 195 -8.37 6.28 6.84
CA TYR A 195 -7.91 5.62 5.62
C TYR A 195 -7.34 6.62 4.59
N THR A 196 -8.10 7.67 4.26
CA THR A 196 -7.66 8.69 3.30
C THR A 196 -6.42 9.44 3.79
N LEU A 197 -6.38 9.83 5.06
CA LEU A 197 -5.23 10.52 5.66
C LEU A 197 -3.97 9.66 5.68
N ALA A 198 -4.10 8.37 6.01
CA ALA A 198 -2.97 7.44 6.02
C ALA A 198 -2.42 7.19 4.61
N GLY A 199 -3.31 6.98 3.62
CA GLY A 199 -2.92 6.84 2.21
C GLY A 199 -2.25 8.09 1.66
N LEU A 200 -2.76 9.28 2.02
CA LEU A 200 -2.16 10.55 1.62
C LEU A 200 -0.79 10.77 2.30
N ALA A 201 -0.64 10.41 3.58
CA ALA A 201 0.63 10.50 4.31
C ALA A 201 1.71 9.66 3.66
N ALA A 202 1.36 8.42 3.33
CA ALA A 202 2.24 7.52 2.61
C ALA A 202 2.63 8.11 1.24
N SER A 203 1.67 8.66 0.51
CA SER A 203 1.87 9.26 -0.82
C SER A 203 2.83 10.45 -0.81
N VAL A 204 2.62 11.42 0.09
CA VAL A 204 3.45 12.63 0.13
C VAL A 204 4.85 12.35 0.68
N TRP A 205 5.00 11.42 1.62
CA TRP A 205 6.28 11.19 2.30
C TRP A 205 7.14 10.11 1.67
N LEU A 206 6.57 8.94 1.38
CA LEU A 206 7.38 7.75 1.07
C LEU A 206 8.06 7.84 -0.30
N PHE A 207 7.41 8.39 -1.32
CA PHE A 207 7.95 8.40 -2.68
C PHE A 207 9.12 9.38 -2.87
N PRO A 208 9.06 10.64 -2.39
CA PRO A 208 10.21 11.54 -2.45
C PRO A 208 11.40 11.02 -1.63
N VAL A 209 11.15 10.48 -0.44
CA VAL A 209 12.20 9.90 0.43
C VAL A 209 12.83 8.66 -0.21
N SER A 210 12.01 7.75 -0.73
CA SER A 210 12.47 6.54 -1.42
C SER A 210 13.30 6.84 -2.66
N ALA A 211 12.85 7.81 -3.46
CA ALA A 211 13.56 8.26 -4.64
C ALA A 211 14.94 8.84 -4.28
N ALA A 212 15.02 9.72 -3.28
CA ALA A 212 16.30 10.24 -2.78
C ALA A 212 17.22 9.11 -2.30
N LEU A 213 16.71 8.24 -1.44
CA LEU A 213 17.51 7.21 -0.78
C LEU A 213 18.02 6.15 -1.76
N LEU A 214 17.18 5.69 -2.68
CA LEU A 214 17.57 4.72 -3.71
C LEU A 214 18.58 5.33 -4.68
N THR A 215 18.36 6.58 -5.12
CA THR A 215 19.30 7.28 -6.01
C THR A 215 20.66 7.46 -5.34
N TRP A 216 20.67 7.89 -4.08
CA TRP A 216 21.90 8.00 -3.31
C TRP A 216 22.61 6.66 -3.21
N ASN A 217 21.88 5.60 -2.83
CA ASN A 217 22.44 4.25 -2.71
C ASN A 217 23.08 3.77 -4.01
N LEU A 218 22.42 4.06 -5.14
CA LEU A 218 22.80 3.64 -6.48
C LEU A 218 24.11 4.29 -6.95
N VAL A 219 24.28 5.60 -6.78
CA VAL A 219 25.39 6.35 -7.43
C VAL A 219 26.51 6.79 -6.49
N GLN A 220 26.34 6.72 -5.17
CA GLN A 220 27.34 7.19 -4.18
C GLN A 220 28.74 6.55 -4.32
N ARG A 221 28.86 5.39 -4.98
CA ARG A 221 30.15 4.70 -5.17
C ARG A 221 30.86 5.05 -6.47
N VAL A 222 30.13 5.62 -7.43
CA VAL A 222 30.61 5.85 -8.81
C VAL A 222 30.58 7.32 -9.22
N MET A 223 30.03 8.18 -8.37
CA MET A 223 29.94 9.63 -8.57
C MET A 223 30.48 10.38 -7.35
N SER A 224 30.80 11.67 -7.53
CA SER A 224 31.18 12.54 -6.42
C SER A 224 29.98 12.81 -5.51
N THR A 225 30.24 13.11 -4.23
CA THR A 225 29.18 13.44 -3.25
C THR A 225 28.25 14.55 -3.74
N ALA A 226 28.79 15.53 -4.47
CA ALA A 226 28.01 16.61 -5.03
C ALA A 226 27.00 16.15 -6.07
N VAL A 227 27.44 15.35 -7.04
CA VAL A 227 26.57 14.83 -8.08
C VAL A 227 25.57 13.83 -7.51
N THR A 228 25.97 13.03 -6.52
CA THR A 228 25.06 12.13 -5.80
C THR A 228 23.96 12.92 -5.08
N ALA A 229 24.30 14.00 -4.37
CA ALA A 229 23.34 14.82 -3.64
C ALA A 229 22.34 15.50 -4.58
N VAL A 230 22.83 16.11 -5.67
CA VAL A 230 21.97 16.74 -6.68
C VAL A 230 21.10 15.72 -7.39
N SER A 231 21.63 14.55 -7.76
CA SER A 231 20.83 13.48 -8.40
C SER A 231 19.74 12.96 -7.48
N ALA A 232 20.05 12.74 -6.20
CA ALA A 232 19.07 12.30 -5.20
C ALA A 232 18.00 13.36 -4.94
N ALA A 233 18.39 14.65 -4.85
CA ALA A 233 17.45 15.75 -4.72
C ALA A 233 16.53 15.88 -5.96
N ALA A 234 17.11 15.76 -7.16
CA ALA A 234 16.36 15.78 -8.42
C ALA A 234 15.38 14.60 -8.52
N ALA A 235 15.82 13.38 -8.18
CA ALA A 235 14.94 12.21 -8.15
C ALA A 235 13.78 12.38 -7.17
N ALA A 236 14.06 12.91 -5.97
CA ALA A 236 13.03 13.16 -4.97
C ALA A 236 11.99 14.18 -5.42
N ALA A 237 12.43 15.30 -6.02
CA ALA A 237 11.52 16.31 -6.55
C ALA A 237 10.72 15.78 -7.77
N LEU A 238 11.39 15.08 -8.70
CA LEU A 238 10.76 14.49 -9.89
C LEU A 238 9.80 13.35 -9.55
N SER A 239 9.92 12.70 -8.39
CA SER A 239 8.97 11.65 -7.99
C SER A 239 7.53 12.13 -8.02
N ALA A 240 7.29 13.43 -7.75
CA ALA A 240 5.98 14.05 -7.85
C ALA A 240 5.39 14.06 -9.27
N SER A 241 6.22 13.91 -10.30
CA SER A 241 5.78 13.95 -11.70
C SER A 241 5.41 12.57 -12.26
N PHE A 242 5.86 11.47 -11.66
CA PHE A 242 5.57 10.12 -12.15
C PHE A 242 4.13 9.73 -11.81
N THR A 243 3.34 9.33 -12.81
CA THR A 243 1.90 9.10 -12.59
C THR A 243 1.60 7.76 -11.92
N ALA A 244 2.38 6.71 -12.22
CA ALA A 244 2.14 5.36 -11.67
C ALA A 244 2.21 5.31 -10.13
N LEU A 245 3.11 6.09 -9.52
CA LEU A 245 3.26 6.19 -8.07
C LEU A 245 3.41 7.67 -7.67
N PRO A 246 2.62 8.19 -6.71
CA PRO A 246 1.57 7.51 -5.94
C PRO A 246 0.21 7.40 -6.65
N TYR A 247 -0.03 8.16 -7.71
CA TYR A 247 -1.39 8.57 -8.11
C TYR A 247 -2.27 7.43 -8.60
N VAL A 248 -1.76 6.54 -9.46
CA VAL A 248 -2.56 5.40 -9.95
C VAL A 248 -2.94 4.45 -8.82
N GLU A 249 -1.99 4.10 -7.94
CA GLU A 249 -2.29 3.21 -6.80
C GLU A 249 -3.30 3.83 -5.84
N PHE A 250 -3.23 5.16 -5.62
CA PHE A 250 -4.20 5.88 -4.82
C PHE A 250 -5.59 5.87 -5.48
N GLY A 251 -5.67 6.18 -6.77
CA GLY A 251 -6.92 6.20 -7.53
C GLY A 251 -7.59 4.82 -7.65
N THR A 252 -6.82 3.74 -7.61
CA THR A 252 -7.36 2.37 -7.55
C THR A 252 -7.67 1.89 -6.13
N ALA A 253 -7.44 2.72 -5.11
CA ALA A 253 -7.56 2.37 -3.69
C ALA A 253 -6.66 1.22 -3.22
N ALA A 254 -5.54 0.96 -3.90
CA ALA A 254 -4.59 -0.09 -3.56
C ALA A 254 -3.62 0.37 -2.44
N MET A 255 -4.14 0.92 -1.34
CA MET A 255 -3.35 1.67 -0.35
C MET A 255 -2.25 0.84 0.33
N PRO A 256 -2.49 -0.41 0.79
CA PRO A 256 -1.40 -1.23 1.32
C PRO A 256 -0.30 -1.48 0.28
N ASN A 257 -0.67 -1.67 -1.00
CA ASN A 257 0.30 -1.84 -2.08
C ASN A 257 1.12 -0.56 -2.33
N LEU A 258 0.46 0.60 -2.38
CA LEU A 258 1.08 1.93 -2.45
C LEU A 258 2.11 2.12 -1.34
N VAL A 259 1.71 1.89 -0.09
CA VAL A 259 2.60 2.01 1.06
C VAL A 259 3.78 1.06 0.91
N ALA A 260 3.54 -0.20 0.57
CA ALA A 260 4.59 -1.21 0.44
C ALA A 260 5.66 -0.81 -0.61
N TYR A 261 5.29 -0.28 -1.78
CA TYR A 261 6.27 0.26 -2.74
C TYR A 261 7.11 1.38 -2.15
N GLY A 262 6.48 2.28 -1.39
CA GLY A 262 7.15 3.38 -0.69
C GLY A 262 8.09 2.93 0.44
N LEU A 263 8.00 1.68 0.91
CA LEU A 263 8.90 1.12 1.93
C LEU A 263 10.09 0.34 1.34
N VAL A 264 10.02 -0.04 0.07
CA VAL A 264 11.03 -0.87 -0.61
C VAL A 264 12.42 -0.24 -0.54
N ALA A 265 12.57 1.02 -0.93
CA ALA A 265 13.88 1.68 -0.97
C ALA A 265 14.52 1.85 0.43
N PRO A 266 13.78 2.30 1.46
CA PRO A 266 14.25 2.26 2.85
C PRO A 266 14.71 0.88 3.32
N ALA A 267 13.93 -0.17 3.09
CA ALA A 267 14.31 -1.54 3.45
C ALA A 267 15.58 -1.98 2.70
N PHE A 268 15.60 -1.78 1.38
CA PHE A 268 16.75 -2.10 0.54
C PHE A 268 18.02 -1.38 1.01
N ALA A 269 17.94 -0.10 1.35
CA ALA A 269 19.08 0.67 1.85
C ALA A 269 19.60 0.12 3.19
N LEU A 270 18.73 -0.26 4.13
CA LEU A 270 19.13 -0.88 5.39
C LEU A 270 19.78 -2.24 5.17
N ILE A 271 19.14 -3.12 4.38
CA ILE A 271 19.63 -4.48 4.10
C ILE A 271 20.96 -4.44 3.38
N THR A 272 21.12 -3.65 2.32
CA THR A 272 22.40 -3.56 1.58
C THR A 272 23.52 -2.96 2.45
N SER A 273 23.18 -2.10 3.41
CA SER A 273 24.16 -1.46 4.28
C SER A 273 24.82 -2.40 5.29
N VAL A 274 24.23 -3.58 5.58
CA VAL A 274 24.79 -4.53 6.57
C VAL A 274 26.17 -5.09 6.15
N ARG A 275 26.48 -5.06 4.84
CA ARG A 275 27.83 -5.39 4.33
C ARG A 275 28.89 -4.45 4.91
N THR A 276 28.54 -3.19 5.06
CA THR A 276 29.40 -2.13 5.60
C THR A 276 29.22 -2.00 7.10
N MET A 277 28.00 -1.91 7.60
CA MET A 277 27.62 -1.66 8.99
C MET A 277 26.79 -2.81 9.55
N ARG A 278 27.44 -3.86 10.04
CA ARG A 278 26.79 -5.11 10.48
C ARG A 278 25.93 -4.95 11.73
N ASP A 279 26.15 -3.90 12.51
CA ASP A 279 25.29 -3.52 13.62
C ASP A 279 23.89 -3.09 13.17
N ARG A 280 23.67 -2.87 11.86
CA ARG A 280 22.36 -2.62 11.27
C ARG A 280 21.55 -3.88 10.97
N ILE A 281 22.07 -5.08 11.22
CA ILE A 281 21.34 -6.34 10.99
C ILE A 281 19.94 -6.33 11.65
N PRO A 282 19.77 -5.94 12.94
CA PRO A 282 18.45 -5.94 13.58
C PRO A 282 17.46 -4.99 12.91
N VAL A 283 17.86 -3.76 12.60
CA VAL A 283 16.97 -2.80 11.91
C VAL A 283 16.68 -3.21 10.47
N ALA A 284 17.62 -3.88 9.78
CA ALA A 284 17.38 -4.43 8.45
C ALA A 284 16.37 -5.58 8.46
N ALA A 285 16.46 -6.47 9.46
CA ALA A 285 15.48 -7.54 9.66
C ALA A 285 14.09 -6.97 9.97
N LEU A 286 14.01 -6.00 10.89
CA LEU A 286 12.76 -5.32 11.23
C LEU A 286 12.13 -4.60 10.04
N ALA A 287 12.95 -3.94 9.21
CA ALA A 287 12.47 -3.28 8.01
C ALA A 287 11.86 -4.28 7.00
N LEU A 288 12.48 -5.45 6.83
CA LEU A 288 11.95 -6.48 5.94
C LEU A 288 10.61 -7.06 6.46
N VAL A 289 10.49 -7.24 7.79
CA VAL A 289 9.20 -7.59 8.42
C VAL A 289 8.15 -6.52 8.12
N GLY A 290 8.52 -5.24 8.20
CA GLY A 290 7.61 -4.13 7.92
C GLY A 290 7.07 -4.12 6.50
N VAL A 291 7.95 -4.27 5.50
CA VAL A 291 7.52 -4.33 4.08
C VAL A 291 6.54 -5.49 3.84
N PHE A 292 6.88 -6.68 4.34
CA PHE A 292 6.05 -7.88 4.12
C PHE A 292 4.69 -7.78 4.80
N SER A 293 4.65 -7.23 6.02
CA SER A 293 3.43 -7.13 6.83
C SER A 293 2.44 -6.09 6.30
N VAL A 294 2.89 -5.18 5.42
CA VAL A 294 2.03 -4.20 4.74
C VAL A 294 1.42 -4.79 3.47
N HIS A 295 2.24 -5.34 2.56
CA HIS A 295 1.73 -6.00 1.36
C HIS A 295 2.78 -6.92 0.70
N PRO A 296 2.41 -8.09 0.14
CA PRO A 296 3.38 -9.08 -0.36
C PRO A 296 4.14 -8.58 -1.59
N THR A 297 3.52 -7.75 -2.43
CA THR A 297 4.19 -7.18 -3.62
C THR A 297 5.40 -6.34 -3.25
N GLY A 298 5.38 -5.59 -2.13
CA GLY A 298 6.57 -4.87 -1.67
C GLY A 298 7.73 -5.80 -1.30
N ALA A 299 7.42 -6.97 -0.72
CA ALA A 299 8.43 -7.97 -0.40
C ALA A 299 9.04 -8.60 -1.66
N VAL A 300 8.20 -8.89 -2.67
CA VAL A 300 8.64 -9.37 -3.99
C VAL A 300 9.59 -8.35 -4.63
N VAL A 301 9.22 -7.08 -4.67
CA VAL A 301 10.05 -6.02 -5.27
C VAL A 301 11.35 -5.80 -4.48
N THR A 302 11.31 -5.86 -3.15
CA THR A 302 12.51 -5.81 -2.31
C THR A 302 13.44 -7.00 -2.63
N GLY A 303 12.89 -8.20 -2.75
CA GLY A 303 13.62 -9.40 -3.14
C GLY A 303 14.24 -9.28 -4.54
N LEU A 304 13.50 -8.73 -5.51
CA LEU A 304 13.98 -8.47 -6.87
C LEU A 304 15.14 -7.46 -6.90
N LEU A 305 15.03 -6.35 -6.17
CA LEU A 305 16.12 -5.38 -6.04
C LEU A 305 17.35 -6.03 -5.41
N LEU A 306 17.19 -6.79 -4.32
CA LEU A 306 18.28 -7.49 -3.66
C LEU A 306 18.93 -8.54 -4.56
N ALA A 307 18.12 -9.31 -5.31
CA ALA A 307 18.61 -10.32 -6.24
C ALA A 307 19.39 -9.69 -7.39
N ALA A 308 18.86 -8.64 -8.01
CA ALA A 308 19.56 -7.92 -9.07
C ALA A 308 20.86 -7.28 -8.54
N TRP A 309 20.79 -6.51 -7.46
CA TRP A 309 21.96 -5.91 -6.83
C TRP A 309 23.02 -6.94 -6.37
N TRP A 310 22.60 -8.13 -5.95
CA TRP A 310 23.52 -9.16 -5.50
C TRP A 310 24.13 -9.95 -6.66
N LEU A 311 23.31 -10.44 -7.59
CA LEU A 311 23.67 -11.44 -8.60
C LEU A 311 24.18 -10.86 -9.92
N SER A 312 23.79 -9.64 -10.29
CA SER A 312 24.23 -9.01 -11.55
C SER A 312 25.75 -8.89 -11.62
N PRO A 313 26.39 -8.84 -12.80
CA PRO A 313 27.86 -8.81 -12.94
C PRO A 313 28.54 -7.65 -12.19
N ASP A 314 27.90 -6.48 -12.13
CA ASP A 314 28.32 -5.30 -11.35
C ASP A 314 27.86 -5.35 -9.88
N GLY A 315 27.20 -6.44 -9.51
CA GLY A 315 26.58 -6.67 -8.21
C GLY A 315 27.54 -7.08 -7.11
N ALA A 316 26.97 -7.17 -5.91
CA ALA A 316 27.68 -7.37 -4.66
C ALA A 316 28.35 -8.74 -4.49
N LEU A 317 27.83 -9.79 -5.15
CA LEU A 317 28.42 -11.14 -5.12
C LEU A 317 29.78 -11.18 -5.81
N TRP A 318 29.90 -10.46 -6.92
CA TRP A 318 31.12 -10.41 -7.75
C TRP A 318 32.07 -9.31 -7.31
N ASN A 319 31.55 -8.29 -6.61
CA ASN A 319 32.31 -7.18 -6.04
C ASN A 319 32.19 -7.16 -4.50
N PRO A 320 32.76 -8.17 -3.79
CA PRO A 320 32.65 -8.27 -2.34
C PRO A 320 33.46 -7.17 -1.62
N LEU A 321 32.92 -6.63 -0.53
CA LEU A 321 33.58 -5.61 0.28
C LEU A 321 34.54 -6.24 1.29
N ARG A 322 34.16 -7.38 1.87
CA ARG A 322 34.94 -8.11 2.90
C ARG A 322 35.17 -9.58 2.54
N GLY A 323 34.99 -9.92 1.28
CA GLY A 323 34.98 -11.30 0.79
C GLY A 323 33.56 -11.89 0.74
N LYS A 324 33.32 -12.77 -0.26
CA LYS A 324 31.99 -13.30 -0.58
C LYS A 324 31.29 -13.88 0.64
N ARG A 325 31.92 -14.83 1.35
CA ARG A 325 31.37 -15.47 2.55
C ARG A 325 30.93 -14.46 3.62
N ARG A 326 31.76 -13.45 3.90
CA ARG A 326 31.50 -12.46 4.97
C ARG A 326 30.33 -11.54 4.64
N ASP A 327 30.18 -11.19 3.37
CA ASP A 327 29.07 -10.36 2.90
C ASP A 327 27.77 -11.18 2.83
N THR A 328 27.84 -12.42 2.34
CA THR A 328 26.70 -13.36 2.33
C THR A 328 26.20 -13.60 3.74
N LEU A 329 27.08 -13.87 4.71
CA LEU A 329 26.69 -14.07 6.11
C LEU A 329 26.06 -12.83 6.74
N ALA A 330 26.49 -11.62 6.34
CA ALA A 330 25.90 -10.39 6.83
C ALA A 330 24.46 -10.20 6.30
N LEU A 331 24.24 -10.49 5.01
CA LEU A 331 22.89 -10.48 4.43
C LEU A 331 22.01 -11.58 5.03
N ALA A 332 22.53 -12.80 5.14
CA ALA A 332 21.83 -13.91 5.79
C ALA A 332 21.43 -13.56 7.24
N GLY A 333 22.29 -12.82 7.95
CA GLY A 333 22.00 -12.32 9.30
C GLY A 333 20.78 -11.39 9.37
N ALA A 334 20.41 -10.69 8.30
CA ALA A 334 19.18 -9.90 8.24
C ALA A 334 18.00 -10.69 7.66
N LEU A 335 18.23 -11.44 6.57
CA LEU A 335 17.19 -12.14 5.82
C LEU A 335 16.64 -13.36 6.57
N ILE A 336 17.49 -14.15 7.23
CA ILE A 336 17.05 -15.36 7.94
C ILE A 336 16.17 -15.00 9.14
N PRO A 337 16.57 -14.09 10.06
CA PRO A 337 15.69 -13.72 11.17
C PRO A 337 14.37 -13.11 10.72
N ALA A 338 14.39 -12.24 9.70
CA ALA A 338 13.16 -11.70 9.13
C ALA A 338 12.26 -12.80 8.55
N GLY A 339 12.84 -13.75 7.79
CA GLY A 339 12.11 -14.89 7.25
C GLY A 339 11.49 -15.76 8.35
N LEU A 340 12.23 -16.02 9.43
CA LEU A 340 11.74 -16.77 10.60
C LEU A 340 10.59 -16.05 11.30
N LEU A 341 10.70 -14.73 11.51
CA LEU A 341 9.62 -13.91 12.09
C LEU A 341 8.36 -13.88 11.22
N LEU A 342 8.52 -14.01 9.90
CA LEU A 342 7.43 -14.02 8.93
C LEU A 342 6.82 -15.42 8.69
N VAL A 343 7.36 -16.50 9.28
CA VAL A 343 6.86 -17.86 9.06
C VAL A 343 5.35 -18.00 9.27
N PRO A 344 4.73 -17.45 10.34
CA PRO A 344 3.28 -17.56 10.53
C PRO A 344 2.50 -16.94 9.37
N GLN A 345 2.94 -15.77 8.90
CA GLN A 345 2.33 -15.06 7.77
C GLN A 345 2.53 -15.84 6.46
N LEU A 346 3.75 -16.35 6.20
CA LEU A 346 4.08 -17.12 5.00
C LEU A 346 3.30 -18.44 4.90
N LEU A 347 3.12 -19.14 6.02
CA LEU A 347 2.32 -20.37 6.06
C LEU A 347 0.84 -20.08 5.78
N SER A 348 0.33 -18.94 6.24
CA SER A 348 -1.04 -18.52 6.02
C SER A 348 -1.29 -18.12 4.55
N VAL A 349 -0.38 -17.34 3.95
CA VAL A 349 -0.39 -17.01 2.50
C VAL A 349 -0.39 -18.28 1.65
N ARG A 350 0.46 -19.25 1.97
CA ARG A 350 0.57 -20.50 1.19
C ARG A 350 -0.76 -21.25 1.14
N LYS A 351 -1.53 -21.27 2.23
CA LYS A 351 -2.84 -21.94 2.29
C LYS A 351 -3.90 -21.28 1.41
N GLN A 352 -3.68 -20.04 0.97
CA GLN A 352 -4.64 -19.23 0.20
C GLN A 352 -4.09 -18.82 -1.17
N ALA A 353 -3.00 -19.45 -1.62
CA ALA A 353 -2.33 -19.13 -2.87
C ALA A 353 -3.25 -19.26 -4.11
N GLU A 354 -4.18 -20.22 -4.10
CA GLU A 354 -5.16 -20.42 -5.18
C GLU A 354 -6.22 -19.30 -5.23
N ILE A 355 -6.64 -18.78 -4.08
CA ILE A 355 -7.56 -17.63 -3.97
C ILE A 355 -6.88 -16.37 -4.50
N ILE A 356 -5.59 -16.18 -4.18
CA ILE A 356 -4.78 -15.07 -4.67
C ILE A 356 -4.58 -15.19 -6.19
N ALA A 357 -4.32 -16.40 -6.72
CA ALA A 357 -4.17 -16.64 -8.15
C ALA A 357 -5.46 -16.38 -8.95
N GLY A 358 -6.63 -16.56 -8.32
CA GLY A 358 -7.94 -16.24 -8.91
C GLY A 358 -8.18 -14.75 -9.19
N HIS A 359 -7.33 -13.86 -8.65
CA HIS A 359 -7.42 -12.40 -8.84
C HIS A 359 -6.49 -11.89 -9.96
N ALA A 360 -6.41 -12.60 -11.09
CA ALA A 360 -5.57 -12.17 -12.21
C ALA A 360 -6.21 -11.00 -13.00
N PHE A 361 -5.44 -9.97 -13.33
CA PHE A 361 -5.90 -8.78 -14.07
C PHE A 361 -5.18 -8.60 -15.42
N VAL A 362 -5.20 -9.64 -16.24
CA VAL A 362 -4.60 -9.62 -17.59
C VAL A 362 -5.36 -8.62 -18.49
N THR A 363 -4.65 -7.79 -19.25
CA THR A 363 -5.29 -6.75 -20.09
C THR A 363 -5.66 -7.21 -21.49
N HIS A 364 -5.05 -8.29 -22.00
CA HIS A 364 -5.28 -8.87 -23.33
C HIS A 364 -5.06 -7.92 -24.53
N GLU A 365 -4.42 -6.77 -24.33
CA GLU A 365 -4.19 -5.71 -25.34
C GLU A 365 -3.16 -6.09 -26.44
N GLY A 366 -2.52 -7.26 -26.31
CA GLY A 366 -1.53 -7.77 -27.25
C GLY A 366 -0.09 -7.38 -26.89
N ARG A 367 0.88 -8.20 -27.33
CA ARG A 367 2.29 -8.09 -26.88
C ARG A 367 2.98 -6.81 -27.34
N LYS A 368 2.65 -6.32 -28.55
CA LYS A 368 3.21 -5.06 -29.08
C LYS A 368 2.73 -3.85 -28.28
N ALA A 369 1.45 -3.83 -27.91
CA ALA A 369 0.89 -2.81 -27.04
C ALA A 369 1.53 -2.87 -25.66
N GLY A 370 1.60 -4.06 -25.05
CA GLY A 370 2.28 -4.24 -23.76
C GLY A 370 3.75 -3.79 -23.75
N LEU A 371 4.50 -4.01 -24.83
CA LEU A 371 5.88 -3.53 -24.95
C LEU A 371 5.94 -2.00 -25.08
N ARG A 372 5.08 -1.41 -25.93
CA ARG A 372 4.95 0.05 -26.05
C ARG A 372 4.65 0.66 -24.68
N ASP A 373 3.69 0.09 -23.97
CA ASP A 373 3.23 0.59 -22.68
C ASP A 373 4.33 0.48 -21.62
N ALA A 374 5.05 -0.65 -21.58
CA ALA A 374 6.23 -0.82 -20.73
C ALA A 374 7.33 0.24 -20.97
N LEU A 375 7.65 0.52 -22.24
CA LEU A 375 8.72 1.45 -22.62
C LEU A 375 8.31 2.93 -22.43
N LEU A 376 7.02 3.23 -22.59
CA LEU A 376 6.48 4.59 -22.52
C LEU A 376 5.83 4.93 -21.17
N MET A 377 6.00 4.07 -20.16
CA MET A 377 5.43 4.22 -18.81
C MET A 377 3.91 4.39 -18.83
N HIS A 378 3.24 3.58 -19.64
CA HIS A 378 1.80 3.65 -19.87
C HIS A 378 1.08 2.41 -19.34
N THR A 379 -0.19 2.55 -18.97
CA THR A 379 -1.07 1.45 -18.52
C THR A 379 -2.51 1.80 -18.86
N ARG A 380 -3.43 0.83 -18.82
CA ARG A 380 -4.87 1.08 -19.04
C ARG A 380 -5.47 2.21 -18.21
N HIS A 381 -4.94 2.45 -17.00
CA HIS A 381 -5.39 3.51 -16.09
C HIS A 381 -4.93 4.90 -16.51
N LEU A 382 -4.13 4.98 -17.58
CA LEU A 382 -3.58 6.20 -18.13
C LEU A 382 -4.04 6.46 -19.56
N ASN A 383 -4.94 5.64 -20.13
CA ASN A 383 -5.39 5.75 -21.52
C ASN A 383 -6.01 7.12 -21.85
N ASP A 384 -6.60 7.79 -20.85
CA ASP A 384 -7.19 9.13 -20.98
C ASP A 384 -6.15 10.27 -20.90
N PHE A 385 -4.86 9.95 -20.69
CA PHE A 385 -3.79 10.92 -20.51
C PHE A 385 -2.67 10.73 -21.53
N PRO A 386 -2.07 11.83 -22.03
CA PRO A 386 -0.95 11.72 -22.95
C PRO A 386 0.28 11.12 -22.26
N ILE A 387 1.11 10.44 -23.05
CA ILE A 387 2.36 9.82 -22.60
C ILE A 387 3.31 10.88 -21.99
N GLN A 388 4.01 10.52 -20.92
CA GLN A 388 4.94 11.41 -20.21
C GLN A 388 6.32 11.46 -20.87
N TYR A 389 6.39 11.87 -22.15
CA TYR A 389 7.61 11.83 -22.96
C TYR A 389 8.83 12.51 -22.32
N ALA A 390 8.63 13.62 -21.59
CA ALA A 390 9.71 14.29 -20.88
C ALA A 390 10.35 13.39 -19.81
N LEU A 391 9.53 12.67 -19.01
CA LEU A 391 10.03 11.73 -18.02
C LEU A 391 10.69 10.51 -18.66
N VAL A 392 10.16 10.03 -19.80
CA VAL A 392 10.77 8.94 -20.59
C VAL A 392 12.17 9.35 -21.03
N ALA A 393 12.32 10.56 -21.59
CA ALA A 393 13.60 11.08 -22.05
C ALA A 393 14.60 11.28 -20.89
N LEU A 394 14.15 11.79 -19.73
CA LEU A 394 15.00 11.93 -18.54
C LEU A 394 15.46 10.57 -18.01
N ALA A 395 14.56 9.59 -17.91
CA ALA A 395 14.90 8.24 -17.48
C ALA A 395 15.87 7.56 -18.45
N ALA A 396 15.66 7.71 -19.76
CA ALA A 396 16.58 7.21 -20.78
C ALA A 396 17.97 7.86 -20.67
N THR A 397 18.02 9.18 -20.43
CA THR A 397 19.29 9.91 -20.21
C THR A 397 20.01 9.37 -18.98
N GLY A 398 19.30 9.17 -17.87
CA GLY A 398 19.87 8.53 -16.68
C GLY A 398 20.35 7.11 -16.89
N ALA A 399 19.62 6.31 -17.67
CA ALA A 399 20.03 4.97 -18.05
C ALA A 399 21.34 4.98 -18.84
N VAL A 400 21.53 5.93 -19.77
CA VAL A 400 22.80 6.14 -20.48
C VAL A 400 23.93 6.51 -19.51
N VAL A 401 23.66 7.39 -18.53
CA VAL A 401 24.65 7.72 -17.49
C VAL A 401 25.02 6.48 -16.67
N LEU A 402 24.05 5.66 -16.26
CA LEU A 402 24.30 4.42 -15.51
C LEU A 402 25.11 3.41 -16.34
N LEU A 403 24.80 3.24 -17.63
CA LEU A 403 25.59 2.44 -18.56
C LEU A 403 27.04 2.92 -18.63
N ALA A 404 27.24 4.23 -18.84
CA ALA A 404 28.56 4.84 -18.92
C ALA A 404 29.36 4.68 -17.61
N ARG A 405 28.66 4.68 -16.47
CA ARG A 405 29.22 4.45 -15.13
C ARG A 405 29.33 2.98 -14.74
N ARG A 406 28.98 2.06 -15.64
CA ARG A 406 28.99 0.61 -15.43
C ARG A 406 28.13 0.12 -14.27
N VAL A 407 26.99 0.77 -14.07
CA VAL A 407 25.95 0.36 -13.11
C VAL A 407 24.81 -0.28 -13.90
N TRP A 408 24.85 -1.59 -14.03
CA TRP A 408 24.00 -2.37 -14.95
C TRP A 408 22.83 -3.05 -14.26
N TRP A 409 22.96 -3.42 -12.99
CA TRP A 409 21.91 -4.16 -12.28
C TRP A 409 20.51 -3.50 -12.32
N PRO A 410 20.33 -2.16 -12.19
CA PRO A 410 18.98 -1.58 -12.24
C PRO A 410 18.40 -1.62 -13.66
N LEU A 411 19.26 -1.60 -14.69
CA LEU A 411 18.86 -1.69 -16.09
C LEU A 411 18.47 -3.12 -16.46
N GLY A 412 19.24 -4.11 -15.96
CA GLY A 412 18.91 -5.52 -16.10
C GLY A 412 17.57 -5.85 -15.43
N LEU A 413 17.33 -5.36 -14.21
CA LEU A 413 16.04 -5.54 -13.55
C LEU A 413 14.90 -4.82 -14.28
N TRP A 414 15.13 -3.59 -14.75
CA TRP A 414 14.14 -2.88 -15.57
C TRP A 414 13.75 -3.69 -16.81
N ALA A 415 14.72 -4.28 -17.52
CA ALA A 415 14.46 -5.12 -18.69
C ALA A 415 13.64 -6.38 -18.35
N VAL A 416 13.93 -7.03 -17.20
CA VAL A 416 13.12 -8.15 -16.71
C VAL A 416 11.67 -7.73 -16.44
N LEU A 417 11.47 -6.55 -15.84
CA LEU A 417 10.13 -6.03 -15.57
C LEU A 417 9.40 -5.63 -16.86
N VAL A 418 10.10 -5.13 -17.90
CA VAL A 418 9.50 -4.90 -19.23
C VAL A 418 8.95 -6.21 -19.81
N VAL A 419 9.71 -7.31 -19.75
CA VAL A 419 9.25 -8.63 -20.18
C VAL A 419 8.03 -9.08 -19.37
N ALA A 420 8.03 -8.80 -18.07
CA ALA A 420 6.92 -9.11 -17.18
C ALA A 420 5.64 -8.34 -17.55
N VAL A 421 5.73 -7.05 -17.88
CA VAL A 421 4.60 -6.26 -18.40
C VAL A 421 4.04 -6.88 -19.68
N VAL A 422 4.91 -7.26 -20.62
CA VAL A 422 4.48 -7.90 -21.88
C VAL A 422 3.75 -9.22 -21.59
N GLN A 423 4.28 -10.04 -20.69
CA GLN A 423 3.65 -11.30 -20.27
C GLN A 423 2.28 -11.07 -19.61
N SER A 424 2.16 -10.07 -18.72
CA SER A 424 0.89 -9.72 -18.08
C SER A 424 -0.12 -9.05 -19.02
N SER A 425 0.35 -8.45 -20.11
CA SER A 425 -0.53 -7.86 -21.13
C SER A 425 -1.06 -8.92 -22.09
N ALA A 426 -0.21 -9.84 -22.53
CA ALA A 426 -0.57 -10.90 -23.47
C ALA A 426 0.32 -12.15 -23.26
N PRO A 427 -0.13 -13.09 -22.40
CA PRO A 427 0.65 -14.25 -22.01
C PRO A 427 1.22 -15.05 -23.19
N VAL A 428 2.47 -15.46 -23.07
CA VAL A 428 3.07 -16.48 -23.93
C VAL A 428 2.74 -17.84 -23.31
N GLY A 429 2.26 -18.79 -24.12
CA GLY A 429 2.04 -20.17 -23.71
C GLY A 429 3.30 -21.03 -23.82
N GLY A 430 3.22 -22.28 -23.40
CA GLY A 430 4.31 -23.26 -23.53
C GLY A 430 5.40 -23.16 -22.46
N PRO A 431 6.54 -23.86 -22.63
CA PRO A 431 7.54 -24.07 -21.59
C PRO A 431 8.21 -22.79 -21.06
N ALA A 432 8.35 -21.75 -21.90
CA ALA A 432 8.85 -20.44 -21.48
C ALA A 432 7.76 -19.57 -20.82
N GLY A 433 6.50 -19.81 -21.16
CA GLY A 433 5.35 -19.07 -20.67
C GLY A 433 4.99 -19.35 -19.22
N SER A 434 5.04 -20.62 -18.81
CA SER A 434 4.71 -21.04 -17.44
C SER A 434 5.56 -20.39 -16.34
N PRO A 435 6.91 -20.37 -16.42
CA PRO A 435 7.71 -19.70 -15.39
C PRO A 435 7.52 -18.18 -15.39
N LEU A 436 7.32 -17.57 -16.57
CA LEU A 436 7.00 -16.15 -16.67
C LEU A 436 5.63 -15.83 -16.06
N GLY A 437 4.63 -16.67 -16.30
CA GLY A 437 3.30 -16.57 -15.70
C GLY A 437 3.31 -16.72 -14.18
N ALA A 438 4.12 -17.66 -13.65
CA ALA A 438 4.32 -17.79 -12.21
C ALA A 438 4.99 -16.55 -11.62
N PHE A 439 5.98 -15.99 -12.32
CA PHE A 439 6.65 -14.76 -11.92
C PHE A 439 5.69 -13.54 -11.94
N THR A 440 4.93 -13.34 -13.01
CA THR A 440 3.95 -12.25 -13.11
C THR A 440 2.76 -12.45 -12.19
N GLY A 441 2.45 -13.70 -11.81
CA GLY A 441 1.45 -14.02 -10.78
C GLY A 441 1.76 -13.40 -9.42
N LEU A 442 3.04 -13.15 -9.09
CA LEU A 442 3.44 -12.40 -7.90
C LEU A 442 2.95 -10.93 -7.91
N PHE A 443 2.61 -10.44 -9.10
CA PHE A 443 2.00 -9.13 -9.35
C PHE A 443 0.55 -9.26 -9.82
N TYR A 444 -0.13 -10.36 -9.52
CA TYR A 444 -1.53 -10.61 -9.92
C TYR A 444 -1.73 -10.58 -11.45
N ASN A 445 -0.66 -10.84 -12.21
CA ASN A 445 -0.62 -10.64 -13.66
C ASN A 445 -1.14 -9.25 -14.09
N ASP A 446 -0.98 -8.23 -13.24
CA ASP A 446 -1.46 -6.88 -13.45
C ASP A 446 -0.32 -5.97 -13.96
N PRO A 447 -0.34 -5.53 -15.24
CA PRO A 447 0.65 -4.60 -15.77
C PRO A 447 0.83 -3.33 -14.94
N ARG A 448 -0.22 -2.84 -14.27
CA ARG A 448 -0.17 -1.66 -13.40
C ARG A 448 0.79 -1.87 -12.22
N ARG A 449 0.70 -3.02 -11.53
CA ARG A 449 1.56 -3.32 -10.38
C ARG A 449 3.01 -3.52 -10.79
N ILE A 450 3.25 -4.09 -11.97
CA ILE A 450 4.61 -4.21 -12.51
C ILE A 450 5.16 -2.83 -12.88
N MET A 451 4.34 -1.96 -13.49
CA MET A 451 4.73 -0.58 -13.81
C MET A 451 5.04 0.25 -12.56
N ALA A 452 4.27 0.07 -11.48
CA ALA A 452 4.59 0.68 -10.19
C ALA A 452 5.96 0.22 -9.66
N ALA A 453 6.29 -1.08 -9.77
CA ALA A 453 7.63 -1.58 -9.42
C ALA A 453 8.73 -0.99 -10.33
N MET A 454 8.48 -0.88 -11.64
CA MET A 454 9.41 -0.26 -12.60
C MET A 454 9.67 1.21 -12.27
N THR A 455 8.66 1.93 -11.81
CA THR A 455 8.75 3.35 -11.45
C THR A 455 9.79 3.61 -10.36
N LEU A 456 9.98 2.67 -9.43
CA LEU A 456 11.05 2.76 -8.42
C LEU A 456 12.46 2.78 -9.03
N LEU A 457 12.65 2.21 -10.22
CA LEU A 457 13.93 2.25 -10.95
C LEU A 457 14.01 3.50 -11.86
N LEU A 458 12.90 3.87 -12.48
CA LEU A 458 12.83 4.96 -13.45
C LEU A 458 12.97 6.34 -12.80
N VAL A 459 12.45 6.54 -11.58
CA VAL A 459 12.58 7.81 -10.85
C VAL A 459 14.06 8.14 -10.56
N PRO A 460 14.88 7.24 -9.98
CA PRO A 460 16.32 7.44 -9.87
C PRO A 460 17.01 7.75 -11.20
N MET A 461 16.67 7.01 -12.26
CA MET A 461 17.24 7.27 -13.60
C MET A 461 16.90 8.69 -14.06
N ALA A 462 15.64 9.11 -13.95
CA ALA A 462 15.24 10.46 -14.35
C ALA A 462 15.93 11.55 -13.51
N GLY A 463 16.10 11.35 -12.20
CA GLY A 463 16.84 12.27 -11.34
C GLY A 463 18.33 12.39 -11.72
N ILE A 464 18.98 11.27 -12.02
CA ILE A 464 20.37 11.25 -12.53
C ILE A 464 20.47 11.95 -13.89
N GLY A 465 19.52 11.67 -14.80
CA GLY A 465 19.46 12.30 -16.11
C GLY A 465 19.29 13.81 -16.02
N LEU A 466 18.35 14.29 -15.19
CA LEU A 466 18.12 15.72 -14.96
C LEU A 466 19.36 16.40 -14.35
N ALA A 467 19.97 15.79 -13.33
CA ALA A 467 21.17 16.33 -12.72
C ALA A 467 22.33 16.44 -13.73
N ALA A 468 22.52 15.44 -14.59
CA ALA A 468 23.54 15.45 -15.62
C ALA A 468 23.29 16.53 -16.69
N LEU A 469 22.04 16.71 -17.13
CA LEU A 469 21.67 17.75 -18.11
C LEU A 469 21.80 19.16 -17.51
N ALA A 470 21.34 19.36 -16.28
CA ALA A 470 21.49 20.64 -15.57
C ALA A 470 22.97 20.98 -15.35
N GLU A 471 23.77 19.99 -14.96
CA GLU A 471 25.21 20.14 -14.79
C GLU A 471 25.93 20.46 -16.11
N LEU A 472 25.46 19.91 -17.24
CA LEU A 472 25.97 20.17 -18.58
C LEU A 472 25.61 21.59 -19.04
N ALA A 473 24.36 21.99 -18.88
CA ALA A 473 23.87 23.33 -19.22
C ALA A 473 24.52 24.43 -18.37
N GLY A 474 24.90 24.14 -17.12
CA GLY A 474 25.60 25.07 -16.25
C GLY A 474 27.11 25.19 -16.51
N LYS A 475 27.72 24.34 -17.36
CA LYS A 475 29.18 24.39 -17.64
C LYS A 475 29.67 25.74 -18.16
N PRO A 476 28.97 26.43 -19.10
CA PRO A 476 29.44 27.70 -19.65
C PRO A 476 29.49 28.85 -18.62
N LEU A 477 28.77 28.73 -17.49
CA LEU A 477 28.66 29.78 -16.47
C LEU A 477 29.85 29.83 -15.50
N GLY A 478 30.83 28.92 -15.65
CA GLY A 478 32.02 28.85 -14.82
C GLY A 478 31.79 28.22 -13.44
N ALA A 479 32.89 27.84 -12.77
CA ALA A 479 32.85 27.00 -11.57
C ALA A 479 32.10 27.62 -10.37
N ARG A 480 32.06 28.95 -10.25
CA ARG A 480 31.39 29.67 -9.15
C ARG A 480 29.87 29.70 -9.30
N ALA A 481 29.36 29.93 -10.51
CA ALA A 481 27.91 30.05 -10.76
C ALA A 481 27.25 28.70 -11.07
N ARG A 482 28.02 27.71 -11.53
CA ARG A 482 27.51 26.40 -11.95
C ARG A 482 26.64 25.69 -10.89
N PRO A 483 27.00 25.60 -9.60
CA PRO A 483 26.15 24.90 -8.62
C PRO A 483 24.78 25.57 -8.45
N ALA A 484 24.72 26.90 -8.43
CA ALA A 484 23.48 27.66 -8.32
C ALA A 484 22.62 27.48 -9.58
N ALA A 485 23.23 27.53 -10.76
CA ALA A 485 22.55 27.29 -12.02
C ALA A 485 21.99 25.86 -12.11
N THR A 486 22.77 24.84 -11.73
CA THR A 486 22.31 23.45 -11.66
C THR A 486 21.12 23.32 -10.72
N GLY A 487 21.19 23.91 -9.51
CA GLY A 487 20.10 23.90 -8.56
C GLY A 487 18.83 24.55 -9.10
N LEU A 488 18.96 25.74 -9.71
CA LEU A 488 17.84 26.46 -10.33
C LEU A 488 17.20 25.66 -11.45
N LEU A 489 18.00 25.05 -12.34
CA LEU A 489 17.50 24.23 -13.45
C LEU A 489 16.76 22.98 -12.95
N VAL A 490 17.30 22.32 -11.92
CA VAL A 490 16.64 21.15 -11.30
C VAL A 490 15.30 21.55 -10.69
N VAL A 491 15.26 22.64 -9.92
CA VAL A 491 14.01 23.14 -9.31
C VAL A 491 13.01 23.57 -10.38
N ALA A 492 13.44 24.35 -11.37
CA ALA A 492 12.57 24.81 -12.46
C ALA A 492 11.99 23.65 -13.27
N ALA A 493 12.80 22.64 -13.60
CA ALA A 493 12.33 21.44 -14.31
C ALA A 493 11.36 20.62 -13.46
N ALA A 494 11.67 20.41 -12.17
CA ALA A 494 10.80 19.64 -11.28
C ALA A 494 9.44 20.33 -11.06
N VAL A 495 9.45 21.65 -10.79
CA VAL A 495 8.21 22.43 -10.62
C VAL A 495 7.43 22.52 -11.93
N GLY A 496 8.12 22.77 -13.06
CA GLY A 496 7.49 22.86 -14.37
C GLY A 496 6.83 21.54 -14.81
N LEU A 497 7.48 20.40 -14.58
CA LEU A 497 6.90 19.08 -14.89
C LEU A 497 5.77 18.72 -13.94
N ALA A 498 5.90 19.01 -12.64
CA ALA A 498 4.81 18.80 -11.69
C ALA A 498 3.59 19.67 -12.03
N TRP A 499 3.80 20.92 -12.47
CA TRP A 499 2.73 21.78 -12.97
C TRP A 499 2.10 21.21 -14.24
N HIS A 500 2.91 20.80 -15.21
CA HIS A 500 2.43 20.24 -16.48
C HIS A 500 1.59 18.97 -16.28
N TYR A 501 1.97 18.11 -15.34
CA TYR A 501 1.24 16.88 -15.02
C TYR A 501 0.22 17.03 -13.90
N LEU A 502 0.04 18.22 -13.33
CA LEU A 502 -0.92 18.45 -12.26
C LEU A 502 -2.35 17.99 -12.59
N PRO A 503 -2.93 18.26 -13.78
CA PRO A 503 -4.34 17.93 -14.04
C PRO A 503 -4.65 16.44 -13.87
N ARG A 504 -3.78 15.56 -14.39
CA ARG A 504 -3.94 14.10 -14.25
C ARG A 504 -3.72 13.63 -12.81
N HIS A 505 -2.80 14.25 -12.09
CA HIS A 505 -2.45 13.88 -10.72
C HIS A 505 -3.56 14.29 -9.74
N ALA A 506 -4.10 15.49 -9.93
CA ALA A 506 -5.28 15.96 -9.21
C ALA A 506 -6.49 15.07 -9.53
N PHE A 507 -6.71 14.73 -10.79
CA PHE A 507 -7.77 13.80 -11.18
C PHE A 507 -7.62 12.43 -10.51
N LEU A 508 -6.47 11.79 -10.58
CA LEU A 508 -6.26 10.46 -10.01
C LEU A 508 -6.36 10.42 -8.47
N PHE A 509 -6.06 11.53 -7.79
CA PHE A 509 -6.36 11.66 -6.36
C PHE A 509 -7.86 11.81 -6.11
N GLY A 510 -8.54 12.63 -6.91
CA GLY A 510 -9.88 13.14 -6.63
C GLY A 510 -11.05 12.38 -7.22
N ASP A 511 -10.87 11.75 -8.37
CA ASP A 511 -11.97 11.27 -9.24
C ASP A 511 -12.93 10.33 -8.52
N LYS A 512 -12.43 9.58 -7.53
CA LYS A 512 -13.25 8.62 -6.77
C LYS A 512 -13.84 9.19 -5.48
N TYR A 513 -13.52 10.41 -5.11
CA TYR A 513 -14.15 11.14 -4.00
C TYR A 513 -15.35 11.95 -4.50
N ASP A 514 -16.22 11.27 -5.27
CA ASP A 514 -17.31 11.82 -6.06
C ASP A 514 -18.68 11.73 -5.38
N SER A 515 -18.77 11.02 -4.25
CA SER A 515 -20.03 10.71 -3.54
C SER A 515 -21.05 9.94 -4.39
N VAL A 516 -20.59 9.17 -5.39
CA VAL A 516 -21.46 8.39 -6.27
C VAL A 516 -21.93 7.10 -5.61
N MET A 517 -21.02 6.35 -4.97
CA MET A 517 -21.37 5.07 -4.33
C MET A 517 -22.02 5.22 -2.95
N VAL A 518 -21.66 6.28 -2.23
CA VAL A 518 -22.23 6.61 -0.93
C VAL A 518 -22.40 8.12 -0.86
N ASP A 519 -23.65 8.56 -0.85
CA ASP A 519 -24.02 9.96 -0.88
C ASP A 519 -24.72 10.40 0.44
N THR A 520 -25.40 11.55 0.44
CA THR A 520 -26.13 11.99 1.65
C THR A 520 -27.35 11.13 1.96
N ARG A 521 -28.05 10.58 0.96
CA ARG A 521 -29.21 9.70 1.15
C ARG A 521 -28.81 8.36 1.74
N ASP A 522 -27.68 7.80 1.32
CA ASP A 522 -27.11 6.62 1.97
C ASP A 522 -26.79 6.88 3.45
N LEU A 523 -26.12 8.01 3.74
CA LEU A 523 -25.77 8.37 5.12
C LEU A 523 -27.02 8.57 6.00
N GLN A 524 -28.10 9.14 5.44
CA GLN A 524 -29.40 9.25 6.12
C GLN A 524 -30.03 7.88 6.39
N ALA A 525 -29.95 6.96 5.43
CA ALA A 525 -30.45 5.60 5.62
C ALA A 525 -29.66 4.86 6.71
N TYR A 526 -28.33 4.99 6.75
CA TYR A 526 -27.51 4.39 7.81
C TYR A 526 -27.84 4.97 9.18
N ALA A 527 -28.01 6.30 9.25
CA ALA A 527 -28.39 6.97 10.48
C ALA A 527 -29.77 6.53 10.97
N TYR A 528 -30.76 6.46 10.09
CA TYR A 528 -32.10 5.97 10.42
C TYR A 528 -32.06 4.51 10.89
N LEU A 529 -31.42 3.62 10.13
CA LEU A 529 -31.26 2.21 10.49
C LEU A 529 -30.62 2.05 11.88
N ALA A 530 -29.62 2.87 12.21
CA ALA A 530 -28.95 2.84 13.49
C ALA A 530 -29.82 3.29 14.69
N THR A 531 -30.98 3.91 14.45
CA THR A 531 -31.98 4.21 15.50
C THR A 531 -32.97 3.09 15.74
N LEU A 532 -33.05 2.10 14.84
CA LEU A 532 -34.05 1.04 14.93
C LEU A 532 -33.69 0.03 16.04
N PRO A 533 -34.69 -0.50 16.76
CA PRO A 533 -34.45 -1.45 17.83
C PRO A 533 -33.72 -2.70 17.34
N GLY A 534 -32.64 -3.07 18.03
CA GLY A 534 -31.84 -4.26 17.73
C GLY A 534 -30.88 -4.12 16.55
N ALA A 535 -30.87 -2.99 15.82
CA ALA A 535 -30.10 -2.87 14.57
C ALA A 535 -28.57 -2.94 14.79
N ARG A 536 -28.07 -2.58 15.97
CA ARG A 536 -26.64 -2.67 16.28
C ARG A 536 -26.23 -4.07 16.76
N GLU A 537 -27.20 -4.85 17.24
CA GLU A 537 -27.02 -6.16 17.83
C GLU A 537 -27.29 -7.31 16.84
N THR A 538 -27.94 -7.02 15.71
CA THR A 538 -28.24 -7.98 14.64
C THR A 538 -27.32 -7.83 13.43
N VAL A 539 -27.25 -8.88 12.61
CA VAL A 539 -26.69 -8.77 11.26
C VAL A 539 -27.70 -8.03 10.37
N ILE A 540 -27.20 -7.12 9.55
CA ILE A 540 -27.99 -6.41 8.55
C ILE A 540 -27.80 -7.14 7.22
N GLY A 541 -28.91 -7.65 6.66
CA GLY A 541 -28.91 -8.17 5.30
C GLY A 541 -28.61 -7.05 4.32
N ASN A 542 -27.74 -7.29 3.36
CA ASN A 542 -27.34 -6.26 2.40
C ASN A 542 -26.81 -6.87 1.11
N ALA A 543 -26.59 -6.04 0.09
CA ALA A 543 -26.02 -6.50 -1.18
C ALA A 543 -24.48 -6.47 -1.17
N ASN A 544 -23.88 -7.36 -1.95
CA ASN A 544 -22.43 -7.43 -2.17
C ASN A 544 -21.95 -6.53 -3.34
N VAL A 545 -22.78 -5.58 -3.78
CA VAL A 545 -22.52 -4.76 -4.98
C VAL A 545 -22.94 -3.30 -4.84
N ASP A 546 -23.53 -2.86 -3.73
CA ASP A 546 -23.98 -1.48 -3.53
C ASP A 546 -23.30 -0.82 -2.33
N GLY A 547 -23.62 0.45 -2.05
CA GLY A 547 -23.02 1.22 -0.97
C GLY A 547 -23.24 0.65 0.45
N SER A 548 -24.19 -0.27 0.66
CA SER A 548 -24.60 -0.74 1.98
C SER A 548 -23.46 -1.31 2.84
N ALA A 549 -22.44 -1.91 2.23
CA ALA A 549 -21.27 -2.45 2.96
C ALA A 549 -20.50 -1.39 3.76
N TRP A 550 -20.65 -0.10 3.45
CA TRP A 550 -20.03 1.00 4.20
C TRP A 550 -20.69 1.30 5.55
N MET A 551 -21.90 0.77 5.80
CA MET A 551 -22.63 1.01 7.05
C MET A 551 -21.80 0.61 8.30
N TYR A 552 -20.85 -0.31 8.15
CA TYR A 552 -19.96 -0.70 9.23
C TYR A 552 -18.95 0.39 9.57
N ALA A 553 -18.10 0.77 8.63
CA ALA A 553 -17.11 1.83 8.83
C ALA A 553 -17.74 3.18 9.22
N VAL A 554 -18.94 3.47 8.72
CA VAL A 554 -19.60 4.76 8.89
C VAL A 554 -20.46 4.83 10.16
N ALA A 555 -21.33 3.84 10.38
CA ALA A 555 -22.35 3.88 11.43
C ALA A 555 -22.16 2.82 12.53
N GLY A 556 -21.21 1.89 12.37
CA GLY A 556 -21.01 0.77 13.29
C GLY A 556 -22.17 -0.22 13.28
N LEU A 557 -22.80 -0.41 12.11
CA LEU A 557 -23.80 -1.46 11.85
C LEU A 557 -23.11 -2.69 11.24
N HIS A 558 -23.65 -3.89 11.45
CA HIS A 558 -22.97 -5.14 11.08
C HIS A 558 -23.56 -5.75 9.79
N PRO A 559 -23.04 -5.41 8.59
CA PRO A 559 -23.54 -5.96 7.34
C PRO A 559 -23.13 -7.42 7.16
N LEU A 560 -24.00 -8.20 6.48
CA LEU A 560 -23.70 -9.56 6.06
C LEU A 560 -22.55 -9.61 5.02
N TRP A 561 -22.49 -8.63 4.13
CA TRP A 561 -21.43 -8.42 3.16
C TRP A 561 -20.61 -7.18 3.53
N THR A 562 -19.38 -7.43 3.98
CA THR A 562 -18.41 -6.41 4.43
C THR A 562 -17.51 -5.89 3.30
N HIS A 563 -17.69 -6.40 2.08
CA HIS A 563 -16.94 -6.03 0.88
C HIS A 563 -17.78 -6.32 -0.38
N TYR A 564 -17.41 -5.72 -1.51
CA TYR A 564 -18.06 -6.01 -2.78
C TYR A 564 -17.56 -7.34 -3.35
N ASP A 565 -18.31 -8.43 -3.19
CA ASP A 565 -17.83 -9.79 -3.47
C ASP A 565 -18.55 -10.42 -4.64
N PHE A 566 -18.34 -9.91 -5.85
CA PHE A 566 -19.09 -10.28 -7.04
C PHE A 566 -18.29 -11.14 -8.05
N PRO A 567 -18.91 -12.11 -8.76
CA PRO A 567 -20.28 -12.62 -8.53
C PRO A 567 -20.37 -13.51 -7.28
N GLN A 568 -19.25 -14.13 -6.90
CA GLN A 568 -18.98 -14.68 -5.58
C GLN A 568 -17.50 -15.04 -5.55
N GLN A 569 -16.79 -14.69 -4.47
CA GLN A 569 -15.51 -15.31 -4.18
C GLN A 569 -15.68 -16.27 -3.01
N GLN A 570 -15.08 -17.45 -3.17
CA GLN A 570 -15.20 -18.67 -2.36
C GLN A 570 -15.71 -18.47 -0.92
N GLY A 571 -16.68 -19.30 -0.53
CA GLY A 571 -17.13 -19.44 0.85
C GLY A 571 -18.20 -18.45 1.32
N PRO A 572 -19.30 -18.19 0.58
CA PRO A 572 -20.50 -17.81 1.29
C PRO A 572 -20.87 -19.02 2.14
N GLY A 573 -21.00 -18.87 3.45
CA GLY A 573 -21.64 -19.93 4.21
C GLY A 573 -23.03 -20.21 3.61
N PRO A 574 -23.55 -21.44 3.75
CA PRO A 574 -24.80 -21.83 3.11
C PRO A 574 -25.93 -20.83 3.36
N GLN A 575 -26.04 -20.28 4.58
CA GLN A 575 -27.11 -19.36 4.91
C GLN A 575 -26.95 -18.00 4.23
N ARG A 576 -25.72 -17.47 4.18
CA ARG A 576 -25.39 -16.22 3.47
C ARG A 576 -25.71 -16.34 1.99
N TYR A 577 -25.43 -17.49 1.38
CA TYR A 577 -25.80 -17.75 -0.02
C TYR A 577 -27.32 -17.80 -0.19
N ILE A 578 -28.03 -18.56 0.65
CA ILE A 578 -29.49 -18.70 0.58
C ILE A 578 -30.16 -17.34 0.71
N PHE A 579 -29.77 -16.52 1.70
CA PHE A 579 -30.27 -15.16 1.84
C PHE A 579 -29.97 -14.32 0.60
N TRP A 580 -28.73 -14.30 0.12
CA TRP A 580 -28.31 -13.48 -1.02
C TRP A 580 -29.07 -13.81 -2.32
N ALA A 581 -29.32 -15.10 -2.57
CA ALA A 581 -29.97 -15.55 -3.80
C ALA A 581 -31.50 -15.56 -3.73
N TYR A 582 -32.09 -15.77 -2.55
CA TYR A 582 -33.52 -16.14 -2.43
C TYR A 582 -34.29 -15.35 -1.35
N ALA A 583 -33.75 -14.27 -0.78
CA ALA A 583 -34.43 -13.53 0.30
C ALA A 583 -35.85 -13.04 -0.05
N ASP A 584 -36.21 -12.90 -1.33
CA ASP A 584 -37.54 -12.51 -1.82
C ASP A 584 -38.57 -13.66 -1.84
N ASP A 585 -38.16 -14.92 -1.69
CA ASP A 585 -39.06 -16.09 -1.63
C ASP A 585 -39.21 -16.65 -0.21
N ALA A 586 -39.06 -15.80 0.80
CA ALA A 586 -39.22 -16.17 2.21
C ALA A 586 -40.63 -16.69 2.59
N ASP A 587 -41.62 -16.45 1.74
CA ASP A 587 -43.00 -16.89 1.96
C ASP A 587 -43.21 -18.37 1.61
N ASN A 588 -42.42 -18.94 0.69
CA ASN A 588 -42.59 -20.31 0.19
C ASN A 588 -41.37 -21.20 0.40
N ASP A 589 -40.17 -20.62 0.51
CA ASP A 589 -38.94 -21.36 0.78
C ASP A 589 -38.57 -21.32 2.28
N PRO A 590 -38.82 -22.40 3.04
CA PRO A 590 -38.50 -22.44 4.47
C PRO A 590 -36.99 -22.29 4.76
N ARG A 591 -36.12 -22.55 3.77
CA ARG A 591 -34.67 -22.36 3.92
C ARG A 591 -34.31 -20.89 4.10
N VAL A 592 -35.08 -19.97 3.52
CA VAL A 592 -34.84 -18.52 3.64
C VAL A 592 -35.17 -18.04 5.04
N ALA A 593 -36.31 -18.47 5.61
CA ALA A 593 -36.66 -18.16 6.99
C ALA A 593 -35.63 -18.73 7.99
N ALA A 594 -35.16 -19.96 7.75
CA ALA A 594 -34.08 -20.55 8.52
C ALA A 594 -32.77 -19.75 8.39
N ALA A 595 -32.37 -19.33 7.19
CA ALA A 595 -31.19 -18.52 6.96
C ALA A 595 -31.28 -17.15 7.68
N VAL A 596 -32.43 -16.48 7.61
CA VAL A 596 -32.69 -15.21 8.32
C VAL A 596 -32.57 -15.39 9.83
N GLN A 597 -33.10 -16.49 10.38
CA GLN A 597 -33.02 -16.80 11.80
C GLN A 597 -31.58 -17.16 12.22
N ASP A 598 -30.91 -18.04 11.49
CA ASP A 598 -29.55 -18.52 11.77
C ASP A 598 -28.52 -17.39 11.69
N LEU A 599 -28.69 -16.47 10.73
CA LEU A 599 -27.85 -15.28 10.58
C LEU A 599 -28.27 -14.14 11.52
N ASN A 600 -29.36 -14.29 12.27
CA ASN A 600 -29.95 -13.24 13.11
C ASN A 600 -30.17 -11.93 12.34
N ILE A 601 -30.80 -12.02 11.16
CA ILE A 601 -31.13 -10.86 10.33
C ILE A 601 -32.50 -10.31 10.73
N ARG A 602 -32.53 -9.03 11.09
CA ARG A 602 -33.79 -8.32 11.38
C ARG A 602 -34.15 -7.28 10.34
N TYR A 603 -33.13 -6.66 9.75
CA TYR A 603 -33.29 -5.61 8.77
C TYR A 603 -32.46 -5.91 7.52
N VAL A 604 -32.97 -5.46 6.38
CA VAL A 604 -32.24 -5.48 5.11
C VAL A 604 -32.10 -4.05 4.62
N LEU A 605 -30.89 -3.68 4.20
CA LEU A 605 -30.61 -2.40 3.57
C LEU A 605 -30.07 -2.63 2.16
N ILE A 606 -30.75 -2.06 1.18
CA ILE A 606 -30.31 -1.99 -0.21
C ILE A 606 -30.14 -0.53 -0.61
N SER A 607 -29.15 -0.26 -1.44
CA SER A 607 -28.78 1.07 -1.92
C SER A 607 -28.53 1.03 -3.43
N SER A 608 -28.57 2.20 -4.05
CA SER A 608 -28.16 2.43 -5.43
C SER A 608 -27.25 3.67 -5.47
N PRO A 609 -26.24 3.71 -6.36
CA PRO A 609 -25.96 2.79 -7.46
C PRO A 609 -25.18 1.53 -7.05
N THR A 610 -25.05 0.59 -7.98
CA THR A 610 -24.17 -0.57 -7.83
C THR A 610 -22.77 -0.29 -8.38
N VAL A 611 -21.76 -0.86 -7.73
CA VAL A 611 -20.37 -0.74 -8.13
C VAL A 611 -20.17 -1.41 -9.49
N ARG A 612 -19.48 -0.71 -10.41
CA ARG A 612 -19.16 -1.20 -11.77
C ARG A 612 -20.38 -1.64 -12.60
N GLY A 613 -21.59 -1.17 -12.26
CA GLY A 613 -22.82 -1.53 -12.97
C GLY A 613 -23.24 -2.99 -12.82
N PHE A 614 -22.82 -3.65 -11.73
CA PHE A 614 -23.26 -5.02 -11.44
C PHE A 614 -24.76 -5.06 -11.12
N SER A 615 -25.42 -6.16 -11.51
CA SER A 615 -26.81 -6.38 -11.16
C SER A 615 -26.94 -6.67 -9.67
N LEU A 616 -27.96 -6.07 -9.04
CA LEU A 616 -28.35 -6.43 -7.69
C LEU A 616 -28.78 -7.92 -7.67
N PRO A 617 -28.46 -8.69 -6.63
CA PRO A 617 -28.86 -10.09 -6.53
C PRO A 617 -30.39 -10.26 -6.57
N ASP A 618 -30.88 -11.29 -7.27
CA ASP A 618 -32.31 -11.51 -7.50
C ASP A 618 -33.12 -11.50 -6.19
N GLY A 619 -32.61 -12.20 -5.16
CA GLY A 619 -33.21 -12.26 -3.83
C GLY A 619 -33.37 -10.91 -3.12
N LEU A 620 -32.61 -9.89 -3.53
CA LEU A 620 -32.67 -8.54 -2.94
C LEU A 620 -33.46 -7.54 -3.80
N VAL A 621 -33.59 -7.80 -5.11
CA VAL A 621 -34.36 -6.93 -6.04
C VAL A 621 -35.86 -6.96 -5.72
N SER A 622 -36.38 -8.14 -5.38
CA SER A 622 -37.83 -8.39 -5.28
C SER A 622 -38.35 -8.48 -3.84
N LEU A 623 -37.60 -7.99 -2.83
CA LEU A 623 -37.99 -8.08 -1.41
C LEU A 623 -39.42 -7.59 -1.12
N GLY A 624 -39.87 -6.55 -1.81
CA GLY A 624 -41.23 -6.02 -1.66
C GLY A 624 -42.36 -6.95 -2.14
N LYS A 625 -42.06 -8.06 -2.82
CA LYS A 625 -43.05 -9.08 -3.21
C LYS A 625 -43.33 -10.09 -2.09
N SER A 626 -42.41 -10.27 -1.15
CA SER A 626 -42.58 -11.17 0.00
C SER A 626 -43.37 -10.48 1.11
N ARG A 627 -44.35 -11.18 1.68
CA ARG A 627 -45.08 -10.71 2.87
C ARG A 627 -44.23 -10.78 4.15
N SER A 628 -43.12 -11.51 4.09
CA SER A 628 -42.18 -11.66 5.21
C SER A 628 -41.26 -10.45 5.40
N TRP A 629 -41.27 -9.48 4.46
CA TRP A 629 -40.49 -8.23 4.54
C TRP A 629 -41.39 -7.00 4.44
N ALA A 630 -41.42 -6.17 5.48
CA ALA A 630 -42.09 -4.87 5.43
C ALA A 630 -41.08 -3.77 5.09
N LYS A 631 -41.33 -3.00 4.02
CA LYS A 631 -40.55 -1.78 3.73
C LYS A 631 -40.90 -0.70 4.74
N ILE A 632 -39.93 -0.24 5.53
CA ILE A 632 -40.12 0.73 6.62
C ILE A 632 -39.40 2.06 6.38
N TYR A 633 -38.58 2.15 5.33
CA TYR A 633 -37.90 3.37 4.91
C TYR A 633 -37.60 3.30 3.42
N ASP A 634 -37.76 4.43 2.74
CA ASP A 634 -37.40 4.64 1.35
C ASP A 634 -37.14 6.13 1.13
N ASN A 635 -35.97 6.47 0.63
CA ASN A 635 -35.63 7.85 0.25
C ASN A 635 -35.35 8.01 -1.25
N GLY A 636 -35.74 7.02 -2.05
CA GLY A 636 -35.55 6.97 -3.50
C GLY A 636 -34.24 6.33 -3.94
N GLU A 637 -33.22 6.27 -3.08
CA GLU A 637 -31.92 5.65 -3.39
C GLU A 637 -31.58 4.48 -2.47
N ALA A 638 -31.99 4.56 -1.21
CA ALA A 638 -31.83 3.52 -0.21
C ALA A 638 -33.19 3.10 0.35
N SER A 639 -33.36 1.79 0.53
CA SER A 639 -34.56 1.17 1.11
C SER A 639 -34.20 0.26 2.27
N ILE A 640 -34.98 0.32 3.35
CA ILE A 640 -34.83 -0.57 4.51
C ILE A 640 -36.09 -1.41 4.67
N TYR A 641 -35.88 -2.72 4.82
CA TYR A 641 -36.92 -3.70 5.07
C TYR A 641 -36.75 -4.32 6.46
N GLN A 642 -37.86 -4.63 7.12
CA GLN A 642 -37.89 -5.30 8.41
C GLN A 642 -38.54 -6.67 8.28
N TRP A 643 -37.91 -7.69 8.85
CA TRP A 643 -38.44 -9.05 8.93
C TRP A 643 -39.74 -9.12 9.74
N GLN A 644 -40.77 -9.77 9.20
CA GLN A 644 -42.10 -9.90 9.81
C GLN A 644 -42.38 -11.31 10.38
N GLY A 645 -41.41 -12.22 10.38
CA GLY A 645 -41.56 -13.51 11.06
C GLY A 645 -42.05 -14.67 10.17
N GLY A 646 -41.73 -14.67 8.87
CA GLY A 646 -41.82 -15.84 7.97
C GLY A 646 -43.12 -16.63 8.10
N GLY A 647 -44.17 -16.19 7.41
CA GLY A 647 -45.52 -16.77 7.36
C GLY A 647 -45.79 -18.07 8.15
N ARG A 648 -45.84 -17.99 9.49
CA ARG A 648 -46.69 -18.90 10.27
C ARG A 648 -48.06 -18.26 10.33
N GLY A 649 -48.90 -18.59 9.36
CA GLY A 649 -50.35 -18.45 9.53
C GLY A 649 -50.72 -19.18 10.82
N GLU A 650 -51.21 -18.41 11.80
CA GLU A 650 -51.88 -18.94 12.98
C GLU A 650 -53.06 -19.81 12.50
N HIS A 651 -52.89 -21.13 12.44
CA HIS A 651 -54.00 -22.02 12.76
C HIS A 651 -54.11 -22.09 14.28
N ARG A 652 -54.68 -21.03 14.87
CA ARG A 652 -55.48 -21.21 16.09
C ARG A 652 -56.74 -21.95 15.65
N GLN A 653 -56.74 -23.27 15.83
CA GLN A 653 -58.00 -23.98 15.96
C GLN A 653 -58.55 -23.70 17.35
N GLU A 654 -59.86 -23.45 17.36
CA GLU A 654 -60.72 -23.06 18.48
C GLU A 654 -60.56 -23.90 19.74
#